data_AF-A0A7Y6DHF7-F1
#
_entry.id   AF-A0A7Y6DHF7-F1
#
_cell.length_a   1.000
_cell.length_b   1.000
_cell.length_c   1.000
_cell.angle_alpha   90.00
_cell.angle_beta   90.00
_cell.angle_gamma   90.00
#
_symmetry.space_group_name_H-M   'P 1'
#
loop_
_entity.id
_entity.type
_entity.pdbx_description
1 polymer ?
#
loop_
_entity_poly.entity_id
_entity_poly.type
_entity_poly.pdbx_seq_one_letter_code
_entity_poly.pdbx_strand_id
1 'polypeptide(L)'
;MSVQPGPTEKRYAANGVTTIYAVPFLVIEAGDLKVYLNGVLQTSGYTQTGVGNPTSSITFTVAPLGDLYLVLEVPFQRLVDYQENGDFLSSTVNRDFDRIWQALKQLLTTTGRSPVLGVNDVDGAGFYRAKGNGLIDLASAAGSPTAATNLQDVLDYVGSVLETGQGPINNAANVVYVYPDSIARNVQSLATQNNPLLGSAGIGHNAGTVRDALLQAALDIDALEGLAATAALDISKLKIGPTKSHTSANGFLISQNPWSVRCLNILGDSISAGANAQNIERDSWVGIFKKMLNLEFGTGNIGFLNIIPTSSNAEGVYQQYFSSAASQTGTWTSLTNASAAHIPSGYALQSSVAGSTQNLKCPLSQRYMRVWYDGTVTGEIEVVINSVVVQTIATTGTGTGYDRGPALELGTLVASNQGVCLFTLRCKSGTIRLTGLEFTNENSGGSFRVHNFSRDGRSGRYVAQSVINTACAGTYAMVWALGTNDITGYDETALAEYTQRIDWIIAAAQANRAKIVFIDFLFNQAYDHPLRQQLRRGAAAIPNALLIDVEQLWTISGGQFTEAERIARGLSVGVHPEEVGHRLVAEALAQRLGLSVTSKRAAVLRDPIWKALDISASAFANNSTIPGRISAYRVGERCVEIIVNLSTVPAVLTTLGTISIADFTGFAGANFKSNPDPTGKNGLFTVTSSGDVVYRPDPTITGTPQSCSLYANIPYHDANLWP
;
A
#
# COMPACT_ATOMS: atom_id res chain seq x y z
N MET A 1 22.10 14.53 -87.06
CA MET A 1 22.11 15.40 -85.86
C MET A 1 23.04 14.72 -84.87
N SER A 2 23.11 15.12 -83.60
CA SER A 2 23.86 14.32 -82.62
C SER A 2 22.90 13.79 -81.57
N VAL A 3 23.03 12.50 -81.24
CA VAL A 3 22.28 11.88 -80.15
C VAL A 3 22.66 12.53 -78.83
N GLN A 4 21.68 13.17 -78.19
CA GLN A 4 21.85 13.80 -76.89
C GLN A 4 21.72 12.78 -75.74
N PRO A 5 22.40 13.02 -74.61
CA PRO A 5 22.10 12.31 -73.38
C PRO A 5 20.64 12.57 -72.99
N GLY A 6 19.94 11.55 -72.53
CA GLY A 6 18.52 11.64 -72.23
C GLY A 6 17.89 10.27 -72.01
N PRO A 7 16.62 10.23 -71.58
CA PRO A 7 15.92 8.98 -71.33
C PRO A 7 15.79 8.16 -72.62
N THR A 8 15.53 6.88 -72.48
CA THR A 8 15.16 5.95 -73.56
C THR A 8 13.73 5.46 -73.39
N GLU A 9 13.05 5.93 -72.36
CA GLU A 9 11.69 5.53 -72.03
C GLU A 9 10.92 6.69 -71.37
N LYS A 10 9.60 6.66 -71.47
CA LYS A 10 8.72 7.64 -70.83
C LYS A 10 7.38 7.02 -70.47
N ARG A 11 6.98 7.18 -69.21
CA ARG A 11 5.63 6.85 -68.74
C ARG A 11 4.77 8.10 -68.61
N TYR A 12 3.50 7.95 -68.98
CA TYR A 12 2.43 8.93 -68.84
C TYR A 12 1.24 8.28 -68.15
N ALA A 13 0.65 8.99 -67.19
CA ALA A 13 -0.71 8.67 -66.71
C ALA A 13 -1.71 9.27 -67.70
N ALA A 14 -2.16 8.46 -68.65
CA ALA A 14 -3.10 8.87 -69.68
C ALA A 14 -4.50 9.06 -69.07
N ASN A 15 -5.13 10.20 -69.34
CA ASN A 15 -6.33 10.66 -68.64
C ASN A 15 -7.64 10.43 -69.42
N GLY A 16 -7.59 9.76 -70.57
CA GLY A 16 -8.74 9.56 -71.45
C GLY A 16 -9.20 10.81 -72.21
N VAL A 17 -8.44 11.92 -72.15
CA VAL A 17 -8.78 13.20 -72.81
C VAL A 17 -7.66 13.68 -73.74
N THR A 18 -6.41 13.65 -73.29
CA THR A 18 -5.25 14.08 -74.07
C THR A 18 -4.93 13.06 -75.17
N THR A 19 -4.82 13.49 -76.42
CA THR A 19 -4.49 12.62 -77.56
C THR A 19 -3.04 12.70 -78.00
N ILE A 20 -2.33 13.79 -77.69
CA ILE A 20 -0.95 14.03 -78.13
C ILE A 20 0.01 13.85 -76.95
N TYR A 21 1.01 12.98 -77.11
CA TYR A 21 2.06 12.73 -76.13
C TYR A 21 3.44 12.95 -76.76
N ALA A 22 4.27 13.72 -76.08
CA ALA A 22 5.65 13.93 -76.50
C ALA A 22 6.50 12.68 -76.28
N VAL A 23 7.47 12.45 -77.16
CA VAL A 23 8.50 11.43 -77.00
C VAL A 23 9.80 12.17 -76.64
N PRO A 24 10.31 12.05 -75.40
CA PRO A 24 11.43 12.88 -74.92
C PRO A 24 12.80 12.36 -75.38
N PHE A 25 12.82 11.55 -76.43
CA PHE A 25 14.03 10.96 -77.01
C PHE A 25 13.90 10.84 -78.53
N LEU A 26 15.04 10.89 -79.22
CA LEU A 26 15.09 10.78 -80.68
C LEU A 26 14.62 9.38 -81.11
N VAL A 27 13.72 9.32 -82.08
CA VAL A 27 13.27 8.09 -82.75
C VAL A 27 13.77 8.20 -84.18
N ILE A 28 14.72 7.35 -84.60
CA ILE A 28 15.38 7.48 -85.92
C ILE A 28 14.46 6.93 -87.01
N GLU A 29 13.89 5.75 -86.77
CA GLU A 29 12.89 5.11 -87.60
C GLU A 29 11.63 4.83 -86.77
N ALA A 30 10.44 4.88 -87.37
CA ALA A 30 9.18 4.74 -86.64
C ALA A 30 9.07 3.40 -85.87
N GLY A 31 9.73 2.34 -86.39
CA GLY A 31 9.78 1.03 -85.74
C GLY A 31 10.63 0.97 -84.48
N ASP A 32 11.48 1.99 -84.25
CA ASP A 32 12.34 2.09 -83.07
C ASP A 32 11.56 2.51 -81.80
N LEU A 33 10.27 2.88 -81.92
CA LEU A 33 9.41 3.22 -80.78
C LEU A 33 8.40 2.10 -80.50
N LYS A 34 8.41 1.58 -79.26
CA LYS A 34 7.34 0.72 -78.73
C LYS A 34 6.41 1.54 -77.84
N VAL A 35 5.11 1.34 -78.03
CA VAL A 35 4.06 2.01 -77.26
C VAL A 35 3.24 0.95 -76.56
N TYR A 36 3.24 0.97 -75.23
CA TYR A 36 2.43 0.08 -74.41
C TYR A 36 1.33 0.87 -73.72
N LEU A 37 0.11 0.35 -73.73
CA LEU A 37 -1.01 0.87 -72.92
C LEU A 37 -1.43 -0.21 -71.94
N ASN A 38 -1.34 0.07 -70.64
CA ASN A 38 -1.60 -0.87 -69.55
C ASN A 38 -0.82 -2.19 -69.73
N GLY A 39 0.44 -2.10 -70.17
CA GLY A 39 1.32 -3.25 -70.42
C GLY A 39 1.11 -3.97 -71.76
N VAL A 40 0.12 -3.61 -72.55
CA VAL A 40 -0.16 -4.24 -73.86
C VAL A 40 0.45 -3.42 -75.00
N LEU A 41 1.26 -4.06 -75.85
CA LEU A 41 1.88 -3.42 -77.02
C LEU A 41 0.82 -2.96 -78.02
N GLN A 42 0.88 -1.68 -78.38
CA GLN A 42 0.03 -1.05 -79.38
C GLN A 42 0.74 -0.99 -80.72
N THR A 43 0.20 -1.68 -81.72
CA THR A 43 0.71 -1.70 -83.10
C THR A 43 -0.06 -0.76 -84.04
N SER A 44 -1.19 -0.20 -83.58
CA SER A 44 -2.02 0.77 -84.32
C SER A 44 -2.78 1.68 -83.34
N GLY A 45 -3.61 2.60 -83.85
CA GLY A 45 -4.42 3.52 -83.02
C GLY A 45 -3.74 4.85 -82.67
N TYR A 46 -2.51 5.06 -83.15
CA TYR A 46 -1.78 6.32 -83.05
C TYR A 46 -0.94 6.57 -84.32
N THR A 47 -0.60 7.83 -84.56
CA THR A 47 0.32 8.26 -85.61
C THR A 47 1.56 8.92 -85.00
N GLN A 48 2.75 8.64 -85.54
CA GLN A 48 4.00 9.28 -85.11
C GLN A 48 4.31 10.51 -85.99
N THR A 49 4.70 11.62 -85.36
CA THR A 49 5.14 12.85 -86.04
C THR A 49 6.51 13.28 -85.52
N GLY A 50 7.35 13.82 -86.40
CA GLY A 50 8.70 14.26 -86.03
C GLY A 50 9.73 13.15 -85.90
N VAL A 51 9.46 11.93 -86.40
CA VAL A 51 10.46 10.85 -86.51
C VAL A 51 11.68 11.37 -87.30
N GLY A 52 12.88 11.01 -86.84
CA GLY A 52 14.16 11.52 -87.35
C GLY A 52 14.58 12.89 -86.78
N ASN A 53 13.71 13.57 -86.02
CA ASN A 53 13.99 14.88 -85.41
C ASN A 53 14.18 14.80 -83.88
N PRO A 54 14.82 15.80 -83.24
CA PRO A 54 15.11 15.75 -81.80
C PRO A 54 13.86 15.70 -80.93
N THR A 55 12.75 16.24 -81.44
CA THR A 55 11.44 16.21 -80.82
C THR A 55 10.48 15.42 -81.71
N SER A 56 9.89 14.36 -81.16
CA SER A 56 8.82 13.61 -81.81
C SER A 56 7.63 13.47 -80.86
N SER A 57 6.47 13.14 -81.41
CA SER A 57 5.25 12.92 -80.65
C SER A 57 4.42 11.82 -81.26
N ILE A 58 3.60 11.18 -80.44
CA ILE A 58 2.54 10.29 -80.88
C ILE A 58 1.19 10.98 -80.68
N THR A 59 0.31 10.83 -81.65
CA THR A 59 -1.09 11.31 -81.59
C THR A 59 -2.02 10.13 -81.70
N PHE A 60 -2.80 9.86 -80.65
CA PHE A 60 -3.80 8.80 -80.66
C PHE A 60 -5.08 9.22 -81.37
N THR A 61 -5.69 8.28 -82.09
CA THR A 61 -7.02 8.46 -82.70
C THR A 61 -8.12 8.53 -81.64
N VAL A 62 -7.95 7.81 -80.52
CA VAL A 62 -8.82 7.83 -79.34
C VAL A 62 -7.94 8.08 -78.12
N ALA A 63 -8.27 9.07 -77.29
CA ALA A 63 -7.47 9.42 -76.13
C ALA A 63 -7.30 8.21 -75.17
N PRO A 64 -6.05 7.79 -74.88
CA PRO A 64 -5.81 6.63 -74.04
C PRO A 64 -6.12 6.93 -72.56
N LEU A 65 -6.53 5.90 -71.82
CA LEU A 65 -6.73 5.94 -70.37
C LEU A 65 -5.85 4.86 -69.70
N GLY A 66 -5.08 5.24 -68.69
CA GLY A 66 -4.23 4.32 -67.92
C GLY A 66 -2.72 4.58 -68.07
N ASP A 67 -1.90 3.55 -67.87
CA ASP A 67 -0.43 3.65 -67.97
C ASP A 67 0.01 3.56 -69.43
N LEU A 68 0.41 4.71 -69.99
CA LEU A 68 1.00 4.80 -71.32
C LEU A 68 2.51 4.81 -71.19
N TYR A 69 3.17 3.79 -71.72
CA TYR A 69 4.61 3.60 -71.63
C TYR A 69 5.25 3.56 -73.02
N LEU A 70 6.14 4.51 -73.26
CA LEU A 70 6.88 4.69 -74.50
C LEU A 70 8.31 4.23 -74.29
N VAL A 71 8.83 3.36 -75.17
CA VAL A 71 10.17 2.76 -75.03
C VAL A 71 10.89 2.79 -76.36
N LEU A 72 12.15 3.23 -76.33
CA LEU A 72 13.08 3.11 -77.45
C LEU A 72 13.58 1.66 -77.56
N GLU A 73 13.35 1.03 -78.70
CA GLU A 73 13.79 -0.32 -79.03
C GLU A 73 14.37 -0.36 -80.45
N VAL A 74 15.66 -0.08 -80.56
CA VAL A 74 16.44 -0.12 -81.79
C VAL A 74 17.00 -1.54 -81.99
N PRO A 75 16.74 -2.18 -83.15
CA PRO A 75 17.42 -3.42 -83.53
C PRO A 75 18.94 -3.29 -83.55
N PHE A 76 19.66 -4.22 -82.91
CA PHE A 76 21.13 -4.29 -82.94
C PHE A 76 21.66 -4.82 -84.28
N GLN A 77 21.58 -3.97 -85.31
CA GLN A 77 22.03 -4.28 -86.66
C GLN A 77 22.58 -3.03 -87.35
N ARG A 78 23.51 -3.23 -88.29
CA ARG A 78 23.97 -2.20 -89.22
C ARG A 78 23.48 -2.55 -90.61
N LEU A 79 22.88 -1.58 -91.31
CA LEU A 79 22.23 -1.80 -92.61
C LEU A 79 23.00 -1.21 -93.80
N VAL A 80 24.00 -0.36 -93.55
CA VAL A 80 24.68 0.41 -94.60
C VAL A 80 26.17 0.13 -94.61
N ASP A 81 26.69 -0.39 -95.73
CA ASP A 81 28.13 -0.52 -95.98
C ASP A 81 28.65 0.70 -96.77
N TYR A 82 29.63 1.41 -96.22
CA TYR A 82 30.26 2.54 -96.92
C TYR A 82 31.08 2.02 -98.11
N GLN A 83 30.87 2.61 -99.28
CA GLN A 83 31.54 2.22 -100.52
C GLN A 83 32.91 2.91 -100.62
N GLU A 84 33.96 2.17 -100.99
CA GLU A 84 35.28 2.75 -101.27
C GLU A 84 35.19 3.70 -102.48
N ASN A 85 35.82 4.88 -102.38
CA ASN A 85 35.79 5.96 -103.38
C ASN A 85 34.39 6.54 -103.72
N GLY A 86 33.35 6.27 -102.91
CA GLY A 86 32.04 6.91 -103.03
C GLY A 86 31.93 8.25 -102.28
N ASP A 87 30.84 8.99 -102.52
CA ASP A 87 30.56 10.25 -101.82
C ASP A 87 30.41 10.02 -100.31
N PHE A 88 31.16 10.78 -99.51
CA PHE A 88 31.02 10.76 -98.06
C PHE A 88 29.83 11.61 -97.61
N LEU A 89 28.63 11.06 -97.77
CA LEU A 89 27.38 11.73 -97.39
C LEU A 89 27.24 11.78 -95.87
N SER A 90 27.46 12.96 -95.30
CA SER A 90 27.34 13.18 -93.85
C SER A 90 25.98 12.78 -93.29
N SER A 91 24.89 12.86 -94.07
CA SER A 91 23.56 12.40 -93.65
C SER A 91 23.49 10.88 -93.43
N THR A 92 24.12 10.10 -94.32
CA THR A 92 24.16 8.64 -94.23
C THR A 92 25.02 8.21 -93.05
N VAL A 93 26.21 8.80 -92.93
CA VAL A 93 27.17 8.47 -91.87
C VAL A 93 26.65 8.88 -90.49
N ASN A 94 26.11 10.10 -90.38
CA ASN A 94 25.52 10.55 -89.12
C ASN A 94 24.34 9.69 -88.71
N ARG A 95 23.49 9.24 -89.64
CA ARG A 95 22.36 8.35 -89.31
C ARG A 95 22.84 7.00 -88.78
N ASP A 96 23.89 6.41 -89.38
CA ASP A 96 24.46 5.14 -88.92
C ASP A 96 25.07 5.29 -87.52
N PHE A 97 25.86 6.34 -87.28
CA PHE A 97 26.40 6.66 -85.95
C PHE A 97 25.32 6.98 -84.91
N ASP A 98 24.32 7.77 -85.27
CA ASP A 98 23.19 8.09 -84.39
C ASP A 98 22.44 6.81 -83.99
N ARG A 99 22.28 5.85 -84.93
CA ARG A 99 21.62 4.57 -84.65
C ARG A 99 22.43 3.71 -83.68
N ILE A 100 23.75 3.64 -83.87
CA ILE A 100 24.66 2.98 -82.91
C ILE A 100 24.54 3.64 -81.53
N TRP A 101 24.49 4.97 -81.45
CA TRP A 101 24.38 5.65 -80.15
C TRP A 101 23.02 5.39 -79.48
N GLN A 102 21.93 5.31 -80.25
CA GLN A 102 20.63 4.96 -79.67
C GLN A 102 20.58 3.52 -79.16
N ALA A 103 21.15 2.58 -79.90
CA ALA A 103 21.34 1.20 -79.47
C ALA A 103 22.17 1.11 -78.17
N LEU A 104 23.27 1.85 -78.06
CA LEU A 104 24.10 1.92 -76.86
C LEU A 104 23.36 2.55 -75.67
N LYS A 105 22.56 3.60 -75.88
CA LYS A 105 21.72 4.19 -74.82
C LYS A 105 20.67 3.22 -74.30
N GLN A 106 20.03 2.48 -75.22
CA GLN A 106 19.10 1.41 -74.85
C GLN A 106 19.82 0.34 -74.02
N LEU A 107 20.99 -0.13 -74.47
CA LEU A 107 21.78 -1.10 -73.71
C LEU A 107 22.14 -0.58 -72.31
N LEU A 108 22.59 0.67 -72.19
CA LEU A 108 22.88 1.30 -70.90
C LEU A 108 21.65 1.34 -69.98
N THR A 109 20.46 1.55 -70.56
CA THR A 109 19.20 1.52 -69.81
C THR A 109 18.90 0.11 -69.32
N THR A 110 19.03 -0.90 -70.19
CA THR A 110 18.82 -2.31 -69.84
C THR A 110 19.81 -2.77 -68.78
N THR A 111 21.11 -2.53 -68.96
CA THR A 111 22.15 -2.82 -67.96
C THR A 111 21.92 -2.03 -66.67
N GLY A 112 21.40 -0.80 -66.75
CA GLY A 112 21.01 -0.01 -65.61
C GLY A 112 19.86 -0.62 -64.79
N ARG A 113 19.10 -1.57 -65.34
CA ARG A 113 18.04 -2.31 -64.64
C ARG A 113 18.52 -3.64 -64.05
N SER A 114 19.75 -4.06 -64.36
CA SER A 114 20.37 -5.26 -63.79
C SER A 114 20.99 -4.98 -62.41
N PRO A 115 21.10 -6.00 -61.52
CA PRO A 115 21.98 -5.92 -60.37
C PRO A 115 23.44 -5.74 -60.82
N VAL A 116 24.15 -4.78 -60.24
CA VAL A 116 25.57 -4.48 -60.55
C VAL A 116 26.39 -4.40 -59.27
N LEU A 117 27.68 -4.75 -59.33
CA LEU A 117 28.59 -4.55 -58.20
C LEU A 117 28.63 -3.06 -57.80
N GLY A 118 28.78 -2.80 -56.50
CA GLY A 118 29.01 -1.44 -56.03
C GLY A 118 30.28 -0.84 -56.62
N VAL A 119 30.32 0.48 -56.78
CA VAL A 119 31.45 1.18 -57.40
C VAL A 119 32.80 0.94 -56.69
N ASN A 120 32.75 0.60 -55.40
CA ASN A 120 33.94 0.31 -54.58
C ASN A 120 34.06 -1.20 -54.24
N ASP A 121 33.18 -2.04 -54.77
CA ASP A 121 33.15 -3.47 -54.50
C ASP A 121 34.12 -4.20 -55.44
N VAL A 122 34.86 -5.19 -54.93
CA VAL A 122 35.84 -5.98 -55.70
C VAL A 122 35.15 -7.17 -56.36
N ASP A 123 35.41 -7.42 -57.65
CA ASP A 123 34.86 -8.59 -58.34
C ASP A 123 35.31 -9.90 -57.65
N GLY A 124 34.37 -10.81 -57.45
CA GLY A 124 34.56 -12.05 -56.68
C GLY A 124 34.50 -11.92 -55.15
N ALA A 125 34.48 -10.71 -54.58
CA ALA A 125 34.41 -10.49 -53.12
C ALA A 125 33.36 -9.46 -52.68
N GLY A 126 32.80 -8.70 -53.61
CA GLY A 126 31.87 -7.61 -53.36
C GLY A 126 30.40 -7.98 -53.52
N PHE A 127 29.50 -7.00 -53.33
CA PHE A 127 28.05 -7.23 -53.33
C PHE A 127 27.34 -6.56 -54.51
N TYR A 128 26.45 -7.30 -55.18
CA TYR A 128 25.57 -6.75 -56.22
C TYR A 128 24.44 -5.91 -55.61
N ARG A 129 24.11 -4.78 -56.25
CA ARG A 129 23.11 -3.80 -55.79
C ARG A 129 21.88 -3.84 -56.70
N ALA A 130 20.71 -4.12 -56.13
CA ALA A 130 19.42 -4.18 -56.86
C ALA A 130 18.64 -2.84 -56.87
N LYS A 131 19.23 -1.74 -56.39
CA LYS A 131 18.62 -0.40 -56.34
C LYS A 131 17.27 -0.33 -55.60
N GLY A 132 17.04 -1.23 -54.64
CA GLY A 132 15.78 -1.35 -53.90
C GLY A 132 14.67 -2.10 -54.64
N ASN A 133 14.93 -2.60 -55.85
CA ASN A 133 14.00 -3.48 -56.55
C ASN A 133 14.01 -4.88 -55.90
N GLY A 134 12.84 -5.52 -55.86
CA GLY A 134 12.72 -6.91 -55.45
C GLY A 134 13.34 -7.87 -56.48
N LEU A 135 13.82 -9.02 -55.99
CA LEU A 135 14.26 -10.14 -56.82
C LEU A 135 13.23 -11.27 -56.63
N ILE A 136 12.60 -11.70 -57.72
CA ILE A 136 11.67 -12.84 -57.76
C ILE A 136 12.23 -13.91 -58.71
N ASP A 137 11.75 -15.15 -58.57
CA ASP A 137 12.23 -16.33 -59.34
C ASP A 137 13.69 -16.72 -59.07
N LEU A 138 14.19 -16.46 -57.85
CA LEU A 138 15.49 -16.98 -57.40
C LEU A 138 15.40 -18.49 -57.16
N ALA A 139 16.32 -19.26 -57.76
CA ALA A 139 16.42 -20.70 -57.56
C ALA A 139 16.82 -21.04 -56.10
N SER A 140 16.53 -22.27 -55.67
CA SER A 140 16.96 -22.76 -54.35
C SER A 140 18.49 -22.76 -54.24
N ALA A 141 19.00 -22.40 -53.07
CA ALA A 141 20.40 -22.48 -52.71
C ALA A 141 20.92 -23.93 -52.62
N ALA A 142 20.03 -24.93 -52.56
CA ALA A 142 20.34 -26.36 -52.49
C ALA A 142 21.39 -26.70 -51.41
N GLY A 143 21.36 -25.99 -50.28
CA GLY A 143 22.28 -26.16 -49.15
C GLY A 143 23.69 -25.56 -49.35
N SER A 144 23.96 -24.86 -50.46
CA SER A 144 25.24 -24.17 -50.66
C SER A 144 25.33 -22.92 -49.76
N PRO A 145 26.35 -22.81 -48.88
CA PRO A 145 26.47 -21.70 -47.93
C PRO A 145 26.84 -20.37 -48.59
N THR A 146 27.18 -20.37 -49.88
CA THR A 146 27.56 -19.19 -50.65
C THR A 146 26.51 -18.79 -51.69
N ALA A 147 25.41 -19.52 -51.80
CA ALA A 147 24.30 -19.18 -52.67
C ALA A 147 23.30 -18.25 -51.96
N ALA A 148 22.65 -17.37 -52.72
CA ALA A 148 21.54 -16.59 -52.20
C ALA A 148 20.33 -17.52 -51.98
N THR A 149 19.73 -17.47 -50.79
CA THR A 149 18.56 -18.27 -50.45
C THR A 149 17.29 -17.66 -51.01
N ASN A 150 16.43 -18.49 -51.59
CA ASN A 150 15.07 -18.09 -51.91
C ASN A 150 14.16 -18.26 -50.68
N LEU A 151 12.90 -17.82 -50.79
CA LEU A 151 11.95 -17.93 -49.68
C LEU A 151 11.73 -19.38 -49.24
N GLN A 152 11.73 -20.34 -50.17
CA GLN A 152 11.54 -21.75 -49.84
C GLN A 152 12.71 -22.29 -49.01
N ASP A 153 13.96 -21.95 -49.35
CA ASP A 153 15.14 -22.35 -48.55
C ASP A 153 15.05 -21.83 -47.11
N VAL A 154 14.56 -20.60 -46.93
CA VAL A 154 14.34 -20.01 -45.60
C VAL A 154 13.22 -20.76 -44.87
N LEU A 155 12.12 -21.07 -45.55
CA LEU A 155 11.02 -21.85 -44.96
C LEU A 155 11.46 -23.26 -44.57
N ASP A 156 12.29 -23.90 -45.39
CA ASP A 156 12.84 -25.24 -45.14
C ASP A 156 13.84 -25.20 -43.97
N TYR A 157 14.73 -24.20 -43.92
CA TYR A 157 15.64 -24.01 -42.80
C TYR A 157 14.88 -23.76 -41.50
N VAL A 158 13.91 -22.84 -41.52
CA VAL A 158 13.03 -22.59 -40.38
C VAL A 158 12.35 -23.90 -39.98
N GLY A 159 11.71 -24.59 -40.92
CA GLY A 159 11.07 -25.89 -40.72
C GLY A 159 11.98 -26.91 -40.03
N SER A 160 13.22 -27.06 -40.51
CA SER A 160 14.20 -27.97 -39.90
C SER A 160 14.55 -27.59 -38.46
N VAL A 161 14.69 -26.30 -38.15
CA VAL A 161 14.90 -25.82 -36.77
C VAL A 161 13.67 -26.15 -35.91
N LEU A 162 12.47 -26.00 -36.46
CA LEU A 162 11.22 -26.32 -35.76
C LEU A 162 11.11 -27.83 -35.46
N GLU A 163 11.65 -28.68 -36.33
CA GLU A 163 11.62 -30.15 -36.20
C GLU A 163 12.66 -30.72 -35.21
N THR A 164 13.70 -29.97 -34.85
CA THR A 164 14.70 -30.44 -33.86
C THR A 164 14.22 -30.40 -32.41
N GLY A 165 13.09 -29.74 -32.14
CA GLY A 165 12.37 -29.86 -30.88
C GLY A 165 11.60 -31.17 -30.81
N GLN A 166 11.37 -31.75 -29.62
CA GLN A 166 10.50 -32.93 -29.52
C GLN A 166 9.09 -32.56 -29.99
N GLY A 167 8.72 -32.91 -31.22
CA GLY A 167 7.39 -32.62 -31.80
C GLY A 167 7.22 -31.18 -32.31
N PRO A 168 5.97 -30.78 -32.64
CA PRO A 168 5.63 -29.49 -33.24
C PRO A 168 6.26 -28.27 -32.55
N ILE A 169 6.51 -27.15 -33.27
CA ILE A 169 7.09 -25.92 -32.69
C ILE A 169 6.31 -25.41 -31.47
N ASN A 170 4.99 -25.61 -31.46
CA ASN A 170 4.11 -25.22 -30.38
C ASN A 170 4.11 -26.23 -29.21
N ASN A 171 5.00 -27.22 -29.21
CA ASN A 171 5.20 -28.06 -28.03
C ASN A 171 5.88 -27.23 -26.93
N ALA A 172 5.31 -27.25 -25.73
CA ALA A 172 5.79 -26.53 -24.57
C ALA A 172 7.26 -26.87 -24.21
N ALA A 173 7.75 -28.04 -24.60
CA ALA A 173 9.16 -28.44 -24.40
C ALA A 173 10.15 -27.60 -25.23
N ASN A 174 9.71 -27.03 -26.35
CA ASN A 174 10.55 -26.34 -27.35
C ASN A 174 10.51 -24.81 -27.23
N VAL A 175 9.64 -24.26 -26.38
CA VAL A 175 9.50 -22.80 -26.16
C VAL A 175 10.27 -22.41 -24.90
N VAL A 176 11.26 -21.52 -25.02
CA VAL A 176 12.04 -21.00 -23.89
C VAL A 176 11.39 -19.75 -23.32
N TYR A 177 11.31 -19.67 -22.00
CA TYR A 177 10.74 -18.59 -21.24
C TYR A 177 11.63 -18.28 -20.02
N VAL A 178 11.95 -17.00 -19.81
CA VAL A 178 12.80 -16.56 -18.69
C VAL A 178 11.91 -16.33 -17.47
N TYR A 179 12.19 -17.04 -16.39
CA TYR A 179 11.46 -16.90 -15.15
C TYR A 179 11.81 -15.55 -14.46
N PRO A 180 10.97 -15.07 -13.51
CA PRO A 180 11.23 -13.85 -12.73
C PRO A 180 12.52 -13.88 -11.91
N ASP A 181 13.05 -15.07 -11.62
CA ASP A 181 14.38 -15.29 -11.02
C ASP A 181 15.52 -15.07 -12.02
N SER A 182 15.21 -14.65 -13.25
CA SER A 182 16.11 -14.46 -14.39
C SER A 182 16.73 -15.75 -14.95
N ILE A 183 16.22 -16.92 -14.57
CA ILE A 183 16.69 -18.22 -15.07
C ILE A 183 15.84 -18.66 -16.27
N ALA A 184 16.47 -18.96 -17.40
CA ALA A 184 15.79 -19.47 -18.59
C ALA A 184 15.37 -20.94 -18.42
N ARG A 185 14.10 -21.24 -18.69
CA ARG A 185 13.53 -22.61 -18.66
C ARG A 185 12.61 -22.81 -19.88
N ASN A 186 12.17 -24.04 -20.16
CA ASN A 186 11.15 -24.25 -21.19
C ASN A 186 9.74 -24.10 -20.62
N VAL A 187 8.74 -23.82 -21.48
CA VAL A 187 7.33 -23.67 -21.09
C VAL A 187 6.77 -24.96 -20.47
N GLN A 188 7.30 -26.14 -20.83
CA GLN A 188 6.95 -27.41 -20.21
C GLN A 188 7.23 -27.43 -18.70
N SER A 189 8.20 -26.63 -18.24
CA SER A 189 8.51 -26.46 -16.81
C SER A 189 7.34 -25.86 -16.02
N LEU A 190 6.41 -25.15 -16.67
CA LEU A 190 5.20 -24.62 -16.03
C LEU A 190 4.18 -25.71 -15.67
N ALA A 191 4.23 -26.86 -16.36
CA ALA A 191 3.25 -27.94 -16.23
C ALA A 191 3.82 -29.22 -15.59
N THR A 192 4.99 -29.12 -14.94
CA THR A 192 5.69 -30.29 -14.40
C THR A 192 5.02 -30.79 -13.11
N GLN A 193 4.58 -32.05 -13.09
CA GLN A 193 3.86 -32.65 -11.96
C GLN A 193 4.75 -32.87 -10.71
N ASN A 194 6.06 -32.97 -10.91
CA ASN A 194 7.01 -33.30 -9.83
C ASN A 194 7.35 -32.09 -8.94
N ASN A 195 7.05 -30.86 -9.37
CA ASN A 195 7.19 -29.66 -8.55
C ASN A 195 6.15 -28.61 -8.97
N PRO A 196 4.96 -28.60 -8.34
CA PRO A 196 3.85 -27.73 -8.71
C PRO A 196 4.10 -26.23 -8.45
N LEU A 197 5.16 -25.89 -7.69
CA LEU A 197 5.56 -24.49 -7.43
C LEU A 197 6.34 -23.87 -8.60
N LEU A 198 6.86 -24.68 -9.53
CA LEU A 198 7.57 -24.15 -10.70
C LEU A 198 6.64 -23.47 -11.71
N GLY A 199 5.37 -23.88 -11.76
CA GLY A 199 4.36 -23.22 -12.59
C GLY A 199 4.06 -21.80 -12.12
N SER A 200 3.83 -21.63 -10.83
CA SER A 200 3.55 -20.31 -10.24
C SER A 200 4.76 -19.40 -10.22
N ALA A 201 5.93 -19.93 -9.86
CA ALA A 201 7.18 -19.18 -9.89
C ALA A 201 7.47 -18.65 -11.30
N GLY A 202 7.20 -19.45 -12.35
CA GLY A 202 7.40 -19.02 -13.74
C GLY A 202 6.54 -17.83 -14.16
N ILE A 203 5.30 -17.73 -13.66
CA ILE A 203 4.42 -16.60 -14.02
C ILE A 203 4.55 -15.39 -13.08
N GLY A 204 5.57 -15.34 -12.20
CA GLY A 204 5.73 -14.22 -11.27
C GLY A 204 4.91 -14.32 -10.00
N HIS A 205 4.33 -15.48 -9.70
CA HIS A 205 3.53 -15.69 -8.51
C HIS A 205 4.34 -16.40 -7.42
N ASN A 206 4.66 -15.69 -6.34
CA ASN A 206 5.53 -16.17 -5.26
C ASN A 206 4.78 -16.80 -4.06
N ALA A 207 3.44 -16.89 -4.12
CA ALA A 207 2.59 -17.18 -2.96
C ALA A 207 1.85 -18.54 -3.02
N GLY A 208 2.48 -19.58 -3.57
CA GLY A 208 1.89 -20.93 -3.64
C GLY A 208 1.70 -21.43 -5.08
N THR A 209 0.86 -22.43 -5.31
CA THR A 209 0.61 -22.93 -6.68
C THR A 209 -0.41 -22.06 -7.42
N VAL A 210 -0.41 -22.09 -8.76
CA VAL A 210 -1.44 -21.37 -9.55
C VAL A 210 -2.84 -21.87 -9.22
N ARG A 211 -2.99 -23.17 -8.90
CA ARG A 211 -4.25 -23.76 -8.45
C ARG A 211 -4.73 -23.13 -7.15
N ASP A 212 -3.83 -22.89 -6.19
CA ASP A 212 -4.17 -22.28 -4.91
C ASP A 212 -4.59 -20.82 -5.10
N ALA A 213 -3.88 -20.08 -5.97
CA ALA A 213 -4.26 -18.73 -6.35
C ALA A 213 -5.61 -18.68 -7.09
N LEU A 214 -5.90 -19.66 -7.96
CA LEU A 214 -7.18 -19.75 -8.66
C LEU A 214 -8.31 -20.16 -7.73
N LEU A 215 -8.06 -21.05 -6.77
CA LEU A 215 -9.02 -21.38 -5.72
C LEU A 215 -9.27 -20.16 -4.83
N GLN A 216 -8.23 -19.40 -4.47
CA GLN A 216 -8.36 -18.17 -3.71
C GLN A 216 -9.18 -17.14 -4.48
N ALA A 217 -8.90 -16.94 -5.77
CA ALA A 217 -9.70 -16.06 -6.62
C ALA A 217 -11.14 -16.55 -6.80
N ALA A 218 -11.37 -17.87 -6.90
CA ALA A 218 -12.71 -18.44 -6.95
C ALA A 218 -13.47 -18.28 -5.62
N LEU A 219 -12.78 -18.38 -4.48
CA LEU A 219 -13.32 -18.08 -3.16
C LEU A 219 -13.59 -16.57 -3.01
N ASP A 220 -12.75 -15.71 -3.58
CA ASP A 220 -12.97 -14.27 -3.62
C ASP A 220 -14.16 -13.91 -4.53
N ILE A 221 -14.36 -14.64 -5.63
CA ILE A 221 -15.51 -14.50 -6.55
C ILE A 221 -16.78 -15.04 -5.91
N ASP A 222 -16.78 -16.22 -5.28
CA ASP A 222 -17.95 -16.76 -4.55
C ASP A 222 -18.28 -15.91 -3.32
N ALA A 223 -17.27 -15.30 -2.67
CA ALA A 223 -17.49 -14.30 -1.65
C ALA A 223 -18.09 -13.01 -2.24
N LEU A 224 -17.70 -12.61 -3.46
CA LEU A 224 -18.29 -11.48 -4.19
C LEU A 224 -19.72 -11.77 -4.69
N GLU A 225 -20.00 -12.97 -5.20
CA GLU A 225 -21.33 -13.38 -5.69
C GLU A 225 -22.29 -13.66 -4.53
N GLY A 226 -21.79 -14.16 -3.39
CA GLY A 226 -22.51 -14.21 -2.12
C GLY A 226 -22.83 -12.81 -1.54
N LEU A 227 -21.93 -11.83 -1.74
CA LEU A 227 -22.21 -10.41 -1.48
C LEU A 227 -23.19 -9.80 -2.50
N ALA A 228 -23.16 -10.21 -3.77
CA ALA A 228 -24.03 -9.69 -4.83
C ALA A 228 -25.47 -10.22 -4.74
N ALA A 229 -25.67 -11.45 -4.29
CA ALA A 229 -27.01 -12.02 -4.06
C ALA A 229 -27.72 -11.41 -2.83
N THR A 230 -26.99 -10.70 -1.95
CA THR A 230 -27.55 -9.99 -0.78
C THR A 230 -27.58 -8.47 -0.94
N ALA A 231 -27.07 -7.92 -2.06
CA ALA A 231 -26.98 -6.48 -2.26
C ALA A 231 -27.55 -6.06 -3.62
N ALA A 232 -28.83 -5.69 -3.62
CA ALA A 232 -29.25 -4.56 -4.46
C ALA A 232 -28.46 -3.32 -3.97
N LEU A 233 -27.27 -3.13 -4.53
CA LEU A 233 -26.40 -2.00 -4.24
C LEU A 233 -27.05 -0.73 -4.80
N ASP A 234 -27.63 0.06 -3.90
CA ASP A 234 -27.94 1.46 -4.15
C ASP A 234 -26.63 2.25 -4.22
N ILE A 235 -26.13 2.41 -5.45
CA ILE A 235 -24.88 3.09 -5.81
C ILE A 235 -24.88 4.58 -5.39
N SER A 236 -26.02 5.14 -4.96
CA SER A 236 -26.08 6.50 -4.41
C SER A 236 -25.35 6.68 -3.07
N LYS A 237 -24.98 5.58 -2.39
CA LYS A 237 -24.28 5.61 -1.08
C LYS A 237 -22.75 5.55 -1.18
N LEU A 238 -22.20 5.37 -2.38
CA LEU A 238 -20.76 5.42 -2.61
C LEU A 238 -20.36 6.83 -3.08
N LYS A 239 -20.15 7.76 -2.14
CA LYS A 239 -19.39 8.98 -2.41
C LYS A 239 -18.12 9.02 -1.57
N ILE A 240 -17.00 9.09 -2.29
CA ILE A 240 -15.64 9.23 -1.78
C ILE A 240 -15.32 10.72 -1.54
N GLY A 241 -14.94 11.03 -0.30
CA GLY A 241 -14.12 12.17 0.16
C GLY A 241 -14.73 13.58 0.14
N PRO A 242 -14.12 14.59 0.81
CA PRO A 242 -13.22 14.61 1.97
C PRO A 242 -13.93 15.21 3.20
N THR A 243 -13.31 15.19 4.39
CA THR A 243 -13.80 15.84 5.64
C THR A 243 -15.21 15.44 6.09
N LYS A 244 -15.35 14.33 6.83
CA LYS A 244 -16.57 14.13 7.63
C LYS A 244 -16.41 14.79 8.99
N SER A 245 -16.83 16.05 9.09
CA SER A 245 -17.45 16.48 10.34
C SER A 245 -18.71 15.64 10.51
N HIS A 246 -18.64 14.56 11.28
CA HIS A 246 -19.81 13.80 11.68
C HIS A 246 -20.58 14.62 12.73
N THR A 247 -21.25 15.66 12.27
CA THR A 247 -22.18 16.49 13.05
C THR A 247 -23.64 16.25 12.66
N SER A 248 -23.99 15.46 11.65
CA SER A 248 -25.39 15.48 11.18
C SER A 248 -25.91 14.30 10.33
N ALA A 249 -25.69 13.02 10.71
CA ALA A 249 -26.37 11.93 9.97
C ALA A 249 -26.57 10.59 10.69
N ASN A 250 -26.65 10.57 12.02
CA ASN A 250 -27.43 9.57 12.74
C ASN A 250 -27.96 10.33 13.95
N GLY A 251 -29.25 10.24 14.24
CA GLY A 251 -29.79 10.67 15.52
C GLY A 251 -29.20 9.81 16.63
N PHE A 252 -27.91 10.00 16.93
CA PHE A 252 -27.30 9.51 18.14
C PHE A 252 -28.22 10.03 19.25
N LEU A 253 -28.58 9.16 20.18
CA LEU A 253 -29.00 9.59 21.50
C LEU A 253 -27.73 10.16 22.20
N ILE A 254 -27.21 11.29 21.68
CA ILE A 254 -25.97 11.95 22.10
C ILE A 254 -26.04 12.25 23.61
N SER A 255 -27.22 12.30 24.21
CA SER A 255 -27.41 12.72 25.59
C SER A 255 -27.42 11.62 26.66
N GLN A 256 -27.09 10.34 26.37
CA GLN A 256 -27.38 9.25 27.34
C GLN A 256 -26.21 8.39 27.84
N ASN A 257 -25.03 8.37 27.21
CA ASN A 257 -23.94 7.56 27.75
C ASN A 257 -23.15 8.33 28.84
N PRO A 258 -23.15 7.87 30.11
CA PRO A 258 -22.44 8.52 31.20
C PRO A 258 -20.91 8.44 31.09
N TRP A 259 -20.36 7.61 30.19
CA TRP A 259 -18.94 7.45 29.92
C TRP A 259 -18.43 8.42 28.84
N SER A 260 -19.16 8.63 27.74
CA SER A 260 -18.97 9.75 26.79
C SER A 260 -19.98 9.66 25.65
N VAL A 261 -20.35 10.81 25.09
CA VAL A 261 -21.32 10.93 23.97
C VAL A 261 -20.80 10.43 22.61
N ARG A 262 -19.49 10.18 22.51
CA ARG A 262 -18.82 9.60 21.33
C ARG A 262 -17.71 8.65 21.80
N CYS A 263 -18.05 7.39 22.03
CA CYS A 263 -17.08 6.40 22.48
C CYS A 263 -17.22 5.05 21.78
N LEU A 264 -16.17 4.24 21.81
CA LEU A 264 -16.21 2.79 21.62
C LEU A 264 -15.78 2.12 22.93
N ASN A 265 -16.56 1.15 23.39
CA ASN A 265 -16.35 0.48 24.67
C ASN A 265 -15.87 -0.94 24.45
N ILE A 266 -14.69 -1.28 24.96
CA ILE A 266 -14.13 -2.64 24.89
C ILE A 266 -14.28 -3.29 26.26
N LEU A 267 -15.07 -4.35 26.33
CA LEU A 267 -15.14 -5.24 27.47
C LEU A 267 -14.32 -6.48 27.10
N GLY A 268 -13.14 -6.62 27.69
CA GLY A 268 -12.22 -7.70 27.34
C GLY A 268 -11.46 -8.29 28.53
N ASP A 269 -10.70 -9.34 28.25
CA ASP A 269 -9.88 -10.07 29.22
C ASP A 269 -8.38 -9.72 29.09
N SER A 270 -7.49 -10.63 29.50
CA SER A 270 -6.04 -10.49 29.37
C SER A 270 -5.56 -10.20 27.96
N ILE A 271 -6.20 -10.79 26.93
CA ILE A 271 -5.78 -10.60 25.54
C ILE A 271 -6.00 -9.14 25.15
N SER A 272 -7.15 -8.59 25.55
CA SER A 272 -7.51 -7.18 25.32
C SER A 272 -6.82 -6.21 26.28
N ALA A 273 -6.29 -6.70 27.40
CA ALA A 273 -5.38 -5.96 28.27
C ALA A 273 -3.97 -5.84 27.65
N GLY A 274 -3.63 -6.70 26.69
CA GLY A 274 -2.36 -6.68 25.95
C GLY A 274 -1.39 -7.80 26.30
N ALA A 275 -1.86 -8.91 26.88
CA ALA A 275 -1.03 -10.08 27.12
C ALA A 275 -0.33 -10.56 25.83
N ASN A 276 0.96 -10.93 25.95
CA ASN A 276 1.85 -11.30 24.83
C ASN A 276 2.13 -10.22 23.78
N ALA A 277 1.80 -8.95 24.04
CA ALA A 277 2.30 -7.82 23.25
C ALA A 277 3.54 -7.19 23.90
N GLN A 278 4.66 -7.05 23.18
CA GLN A 278 5.89 -6.48 23.75
C GLN A 278 5.75 -5.00 24.12
N ASN A 279 4.94 -4.26 23.37
CA ASN A 279 4.54 -2.92 23.73
C ASN A 279 3.03 -2.82 23.62
N ILE A 280 2.32 -2.78 24.76
CA ILE A 280 0.85 -2.76 24.78
C ILE A 280 0.28 -1.64 23.90
N GLU A 281 0.88 -0.46 23.90
CA GLU A 281 0.39 0.67 23.12
C GLU A 281 0.58 0.50 21.60
N ARG A 282 1.65 -0.20 21.20
CA ARG A 282 2.07 -0.37 19.79
C ARG A 282 1.60 -1.68 19.17
N ASP A 283 1.63 -2.77 19.93
CA ASP A 283 1.54 -4.15 19.44
C ASP A 283 0.30 -4.87 19.89
N SER A 284 -0.36 -4.45 20.98
CA SER A 284 -1.65 -5.06 21.36
C SER A 284 -2.72 -4.69 20.33
N TRP A 285 -3.67 -5.60 20.09
CA TRP A 285 -4.74 -5.34 19.13
C TRP A 285 -5.53 -4.08 19.50
N VAL A 286 -5.74 -3.82 20.80
CA VAL A 286 -6.42 -2.61 21.28
C VAL A 286 -5.58 -1.37 21.04
N GLY A 287 -4.26 -1.42 21.27
CA GLY A 287 -3.35 -0.31 21.02
C GLY A 287 -3.33 0.10 19.54
N ILE A 288 -3.20 -0.89 18.65
CA ILE A 288 -3.23 -0.71 17.20
C ILE A 288 -4.59 -0.15 16.75
N PHE A 289 -5.68 -0.81 17.15
CA PHE A 289 -7.02 -0.44 16.74
C PHE A 289 -7.44 0.94 17.27
N LYS A 290 -7.00 1.31 18.48
CA LYS A 290 -7.21 2.65 19.04
C LYS A 290 -6.54 3.73 18.20
N LYS A 291 -5.32 3.50 17.71
CA LYS A 291 -4.64 4.43 16.78
C LYS A 291 -5.43 4.59 15.48
N MET A 292 -5.94 3.49 14.90
CA MET A 292 -6.79 3.54 13.70
C MET A 292 -8.06 4.36 13.92
N LEU A 293 -8.73 4.18 15.06
CA LEU A 293 -9.92 4.96 15.41
C LEU A 293 -9.60 6.44 15.68
N ASN A 294 -8.51 6.73 16.38
CA ASN A 294 -8.05 8.10 16.61
C ASN A 294 -7.78 8.81 15.26
N LEU A 295 -7.20 8.11 14.30
CA LEU A 295 -7.00 8.61 12.94
C LEU A 295 -8.31 8.85 12.19
N GLU A 296 -9.25 7.89 12.27
CA GLU A 296 -10.58 8.01 11.64
C GLU A 296 -11.35 9.24 12.16
N PHE A 297 -11.30 9.47 13.47
CA PHE A 297 -12.08 10.52 14.12
C PHE A 297 -11.31 11.83 14.35
N GLY A 298 -10.04 11.90 13.93
CA GLY A 298 -9.19 13.07 14.13
C GLY A 298 -8.96 13.42 15.60
N THR A 299 -8.84 12.41 16.46
CA THR A 299 -8.58 12.57 17.90
C THR A 299 -7.21 12.02 18.27
N GLY A 300 -6.84 12.12 19.54
CA GLY A 300 -5.63 11.52 20.08
C GLY A 300 -5.83 11.14 21.54
N ASN A 301 -7.03 10.63 21.85
CA ASN A 301 -7.39 10.30 23.23
C ASN A 301 -6.99 8.86 23.54
N ILE A 302 -6.61 8.63 24.78
CA ILE A 302 -6.33 7.28 25.29
C ILE A 302 -7.60 6.66 25.85
N GLY A 303 -8.49 7.47 26.42
CA GLY A 303 -9.72 6.98 27.05
C GLY A 303 -9.43 6.27 28.38
N PHE A 304 -10.33 5.36 28.77
CA PHE A 304 -10.19 4.61 30.03
C PHE A 304 -9.11 3.53 29.93
N LEU A 305 -8.35 3.41 31.01
CA LEU A 305 -7.37 2.39 31.31
C LEU A 305 -7.60 1.86 32.73
N ASN A 306 -7.42 0.56 32.92
CA ASN A 306 -7.60 -0.09 34.21
C ASN A 306 -6.54 0.36 35.22
N ILE A 307 -6.88 0.50 36.51
CA ILE A 307 -5.96 0.98 37.56
C ILE A 307 -4.73 0.11 37.76
N ILE A 308 -4.74 -1.15 37.27
CA ILE A 308 -3.59 -2.06 37.33
C ILE A 308 -2.49 -1.56 36.38
N PRO A 309 -1.37 -1.02 36.87
CA PRO A 309 -0.40 -0.34 36.02
C PRO A 309 0.48 -1.29 35.19
N THR A 310 0.53 -2.58 35.55
CA THR A 310 1.45 -3.56 34.98
C THR A 310 0.80 -4.91 34.72
N SER A 311 1.19 -5.54 33.62
CA SER A 311 0.93 -6.96 33.32
C SER A 311 2.25 -7.63 32.94
N SER A 312 2.45 -8.90 33.31
CA SER A 312 3.68 -9.64 33.01
C SER A 312 3.42 -10.78 32.03
N ASN A 313 4.34 -11.05 31.12
CA ASN A 313 4.38 -12.29 30.33
C ASN A 313 5.82 -12.90 30.35
N ALA A 314 6.07 -13.93 29.52
CA ALA A 314 7.36 -14.62 29.42
C ALA A 314 8.54 -13.74 28.96
N GLU A 315 8.28 -12.60 28.32
CA GLU A 315 9.26 -11.66 27.79
C GLU A 315 9.49 -10.43 28.70
N GLY A 316 8.66 -10.22 29.74
CA GLY A 316 8.90 -9.17 30.74
C GLY A 316 7.65 -8.60 31.44
N VAL A 317 7.83 -7.46 32.13
CA VAL A 317 6.76 -6.66 32.73
C VAL A 317 6.42 -5.49 31.81
N TYR A 318 5.19 -5.46 31.32
CA TYR A 318 4.65 -4.41 30.47
C TYR A 318 3.89 -3.41 31.30
N GLN A 319 4.05 -2.15 30.94
CA GLN A 319 3.34 -1.05 31.57
C GLN A 319 2.19 -0.63 30.65
N GLN A 320 1.06 -0.29 31.25
CA GLN A 320 0.06 0.51 30.55
C GLN A 320 0.66 1.90 30.24
N TYR A 321 -0.15 2.82 29.71
CA TYR A 321 0.27 4.21 29.51
C TYR A 321 0.80 4.88 30.79
N PHE A 322 0.41 4.40 31.97
CA PHE A 322 0.95 4.80 33.25
C PHE A 322 1.56 3.61 33.99
N SER A 323 2.49 3.88 34.89
CA SER A 323 3.23 2.89 35.67
C SER A 323 3.26 3.25 37.15
N SER A 324 3.72 2.33 37.99
CA SER A 324 3.97 2.64 39.40
C SER A 324 5.16 3.58 39.53
N ALA A 325 4.97 4.77 40.10
CA ALA A 325 6.03 5.75 40.34
C ALA A 325 6.87 5.42 41.59
N ALA A 326 6.20 4.88 42.61
CA ALA A 326 6.73 4.44 43.89
C ALA A 326 5.76 3.38 44.45
N SER A 327 6.21 2.53 45.35
CA SER A 327 5.39 1.46 45.94
C SER A 327 4.02 1.95 46.42
N GLN A 328 3.02 1.06 46.34
CA GLN A 328 1.77 1.25 47.07
C GLN A 328 2.08 1.35 48.57
N THR A 329 1.41 2.24 49.29
CA THR A 329 1.50 2.29 50.76
C THR A 329 0.14 2.01 51.39
N GLY A 330 0.18 1.51 52.63
CA GLY A 330 -1.02 1.12 53.36
C GLY A 330 -1.57 -0.23 52.92
N THR A 331 -2.87 -0.44 53.15
CA THR A 331 -3.53 -1.73 52.90
C THR A 331 -4.46 -1.61 51.69
N TRP A 332 -4.27 -2.49 50.72
CA TRP A 332 -5.09 -2.56 49.51
C TRP A 332 -5.57 -3.99 49.25
N THR A 333 -6.84 -4.15 48.91
CA THR A 333 -7.42 -5.42 48.49
C THR A 333 -8.00 -5.32 47.09
N SER A 334 -7.88 -6.38 46.31
CA SER A 334 -8.44 -6.44 44.95
C SER A 334 -9.83 -7.06 44.98
N LEU A 335 -10.78 -6.41 44.33
CA LEU A 335 -12.08 -7.00 43.98
C LEU A 335 -12.02 -7.41 42.52
N THR A 336 -12.44 -8.63 42.23
CA THR A 336 -12.44 -9.19 40.87
C THR A 336 -13.77 -9.88 40.57
N ASN A 337 -14.13 -9.91 39.29
CA ASN A 337 -15.16 -10.78 38.74
C ASN A 337 -16.49 -10.62 39.50
N ALA A 338 -17.04 -11.66 40.13
CA ALA A 338 -18.33 -11.59 40.84
C ALA A 338 -18.42 -10.42 41.84
N SER A 339 -17.36 -10.19 42.63
CA SER A 339 -17.32 -9.10 43.62
C SER A 339 -17.17 -7.70 43.00
N ALA A 340 -16.91 -7.64 41.70
CA ALA A 340 -16.77 -6.41 40.92
C ALA A 340 -17.65 -6.44 39.66
N ALA A 341 -18.75 -7.19 39.69
CA ALA A 341 -19.65 -7.42 38.55
C ALA A 341 -20.25 -6.12 37.98
N HIS A 342 -20.52 -5.14 38.86
CA HIS A 342 -21.06 -3.83 38.53
C HIS A 342 -20.01 -2.86 37.96
N ILE A 343 -18.72 -3.23 38.00
CA ILE A 343 -17.63 -2.38 37.53
C ILE A 343 -17.29 -2.78 36.07
N PRO A 344 -17.19 -1.83 35.12
CA PRO A 344 -17.03 -2.14 33.71
C PRO A 344 -15.73 -2.83 33.37
N SER A 345 -14.67 -2.69 34.18
CA SER A 345 -13.40 -3.43 34.06
C SER A 345 -13.37 -4.75 34.84
N GLY A 346 -14.45 -5.03 35.59
CA GLY A 346 -14.53 -6.15 36.54
C GLY A 346 -13.53 -6.04 37.68
N TYR A 347 -12.93 -4.87 37.95
CA TYR A 347 -11.85 -4.72 38.91
C TYR A 347 -11.96 -3.43 39.72
N ALA A 348 -11.70 -3.53 41.03
CA ALA A 348 -11.42 -2.38 41.87
C ALA A 348 -10.28 -2.69 42.85
N LEU A 349 -9.45 -1.68 43.10
CA LEU A 349 -8.47 -1.69 44.17
C LEU A 349 -9.06 -0.91 45.36
N GLN A 350 -9.35 -1.62 46.45
CA GLN A 350 -10.05 -1.11 47.63
C GLN A 350 -9.08 -0.79 48.76
N SER A 351 -9.32 0.32 49.46
CA SER A 351 -8.74 0.57 50.78
C SER A 351 -9.77 1.22 51.70
N SER A 352 -9.68 0.91 52.99
CA SER A 352 -10.44 1.57 54.05
C SER A 352 -9.53 2.23 55.09
N VAL A 353 -8.21 2.28 54.81
CA VAL A 353 -7.20 2.79 55.74
C VAL A 353 -6.77 4.18 55.27
N ALA A 354 -7.13 5.21 56.03
CA ALA A 354 -6.72 6.58 55.79
C ALA A 354 -5.18 6.68 55.65
N GLY A 355 -4.73 7.41 54.64
CA GLY A 355 -3.32 7.54 54.28
C GLY A 355 -2.79 6.48 53.30
N SER A 356 -3.55 5.43 52.97
CA SER A 356 -3.13 4.46 51.93
C SER A 356 -2.99 5.15 50.57
N THR A 357 -1.89 4.91 49.86
CA THR A 357 -1.60 5.59 48.59
C THR A 357 -1.36 4.62 47.43
N GLN A 358 -1.82 5.01 46.24
CA GLN A 358 -1.38 4.51 44.95
C GLN A 358 -0.56 5.60 44.27
N ASN A 359 0.74 5.39 44.11
CA ASN A 359 1.66 6.36 43.50
C ASN A 359 1.95 5.96 42.04
N LEU A 360 1.55 6.81 41.10
CA LEU A 360 1.52 6.51 39.69
C LEU A 360 2.30 7.57 38.88
N LYS A 361 2.96 7.11 37.82
CA LYS A 361 3.74 7.89 36.86
C LYS A 361 3.08 7.77 35.50
N CYS A 362 2.88 8.86 34.78
CA CYS A 362 2.49 8.80 33.36
C CYS A 362 3.26 9.84 32.54
N PRO A 363 3.53 9.60 31.25
CA PRO A 363 4.07 10.62 30.38
C PRO A 363 3.02 11.72 30.17
N LEU A 364 3.46 12.96 29.97
CA LEU A 364 2.60 14.11 29.67
C LEU A 364 2.18 14.15 28.19
N SER A 365 1.58 13.07 27.67
CA SER A 365 1.01 13.03 26.31
C SER A 365 -0.44 13.50 26.22
N GLN A 366 -1.12 13.63 27.37
CA GLN A 366 -2.56 13.88 27.45
C GLN A 366 -2.82 15.04 28.40
N ARG A 367 -3.75 15.93 28.03
CA ARG A 367 -3.94 17.20 28.76
C ARG A 367 -4.70 17.03 30.06
N TYR A 368 -5.69 16.14 30.05
CA TYR A 368 -6.59 15.92 31.18
C TYR A 368 -6.58 14.46 31.61
N MET A 369 -6.68 14.27 32.92
CA MET A 369 -6.90 12.98 33.57
C MET A 369 -8.21 13.00 34.35
N ARG A 370 -8.93 11.89 34.40
CA ARG A 370 -10.04 11.64 35.32
C ARG A 370 -9.79 10.37 36.12
N VAL A 371 -10.14 10.40 37.40
CA VAL A 371 -10.14 9.22 38.26
C VAL A 371 -11.50 8.53 38.13
N TRP A 372 -11.49 7.25 37.77
CA TRP A 372 -12.66 6.39 37.82
C TRP A 372 -12.67 5.61 39.12
N TYR A 373 -13.83 5.54 39.76
CA TYR A 373 -14.00 4.93 41.06
C TYR A 373 -15.35 4.23 41.16
N ASP A 374 -15.46 3.35 42.15
CA ASP A 374 -16.73 2.73 42.52
C ASP A 374 -17.40 3.56 43.61
N GLY A 375 -18.43 4.32 43.23
CA GLY A 375 -19.20 5.17 44.12
C GLY A 375 -20.25 4.44 44.97
N THR A 376 -20.35 3.11 44.90
CA THR A 376 -21.26 2.33 45.77
C THR A 376 -20.74 2.18 47.20
N VAL A 377 -19.54 2.70 47.49
CA VAL A 377 -18.99 2.80 48.85
C VAL A 377 -18.93 4.26 49.30
N THR A 378 -18.76 4.47 50.61
CA THR A 378 -18.66 5.80 51.22
C THR A 378 -17.26 6.06 51.74
N GLY A 379 -16.68 7.18 51.35
CA GLY A 379 -15.30 7.57 51.65
C GLY A 379 -14.82 8.73 50.77
N GLU A 380 -13.57 9.14 50.95
CA GLU A 380 -12.96 10.28 50.23
C GLU A 380 -11.62 9.88 49.60
N ILE A 381 -11.45 10.23 48.32
CA ILE A 381 -10.21 10.05 47.57
C ILE A 381 -9.53 11.42 47.42
N GLU A 382 -8.30 11.56 47.89
CA GLU A 382 -7.45 12.70 47.55
C GLU A 382 -6.65 12.38 46.28
N VAL A 383 -6.74 13.26 45.28
CA VAL A 383 -5.85 13.25 44.12
C VAL A 383 -4.77 14.28 44.39
N VAL A 384 -3.53 13.81 44.44
CA VAL A 384 -2.35 14.62 44.67
C VAL A 384 -1.52 14.59 43.40
N ILE A 385 -1.14 15.73 42.87
CA ILE A 385 -0.28 15.83 41.68
C ILE A 385 0.92 16.68 42.08
N ASN A 386 2.13 16.16 41.85
CA ASN A 386 3.38 16.82 42.23
C ASN A 386 3.36 17.33 43.70
N SER A 387 2.94 16.47 44.63
CA SER A 387 2.84 16.74 46.08
C SER A 387 1.78 17.76 46.52
N VAL A 388 0.99 18.31 45.60
CA VAL A 388 -0.13 19.21 45.93
C VAL A 388 -1.45 18.43 45.86
N VAL A 389 -2.32 18.56 46.87
CA VAL A 389 -3.69 18.03 46.79
C VAL A 389 -4.48 18.91 45.84
N VAL A 390 -4.94 18.34 44.72
CA VAL A 390 -5.61 19.11 43.65
C VAL A 390 -7.09 18.82 43.56
N GLN A 391 -7.52 17.70 44.13
CA GLN A 391 -8.92 17.33 44.20
C GLN A 391 -9.17 16.43 45.40
N THR A 392 -10.32 16.60 46.06
CA THR A 392 -10.93 15.58 46.92
C THR A 392 -12.21 15.10 46.25
N ILE A 393 -12.37 13.80 46.09
CA ILE A 393 -13.55 13.16 45.49
C ILE A 393 -14.28 12.41 46.59
N ALA A 394 -15.53 12.79 46.86
CA ALA A 394 -16.39 12.06 47.79
C ALA A 394 -17.10 10.92 47.06
N THR A 395 -17.08 9.73 47.66
CA THR A 395 -17.89 8.57 47.27
C THR A 395 -19.07 8.49 48.23
N THR A 396 -20.30 8.39 47.70
CA THR A 396 -21.54 8.64 48.45
C THR A 396 -22.29 7.37 48.88
N GLY A 397 -21.82 6.20 48.47
CA GLY A 397 -22.53 4.93 48.66
C GLY A 397 -23.68 4.69 47.67
N THR A 398 -24.00 5.67 46.81
CA THR A 398 -25.14 5.64 45.88
C THR A 398 -24.73 5.67 44.41
N GLY A 399 -23.44 5.51 44.12
CA GLY A 399 -22.88 5.48 42.77
C GLY A 399 -23.15 4.18 42.02
N THR A 400 -22.39 3.96 40.96
CA THR A 400 -22.67 2.92 39.95
C THR A 400 -21.55 1.89 39.77
N GLY A 401 -20.35 2.16 40.28
CA GLY A 401 -19.16 1.33 40.01
C GLY A 401 -18.27 1.87 38.88
N TYR A 402 -18.75 2.91 38.18
CA TYR A 402 -18.07 3.54 37.05
C TYR A 402 -18.21 5.07 37.09
N ASP A 403 -18.21 5.59 38.31
CA ASP A 403 -18.30 7.00 38.60
C ASP A 403 -16.96 7.69 38.27
N ARG A 404 -17.01 8.99 37.97
CA ARG A 404 -15.84 9.74 37.50
C ARG A 404 -15.67 11.04 38.24
N GLY A 405 -14.43 11.30 38.66
CA GLY A 405 -14.04 12.61 39.16
C GLY A 405 -14.06 13.69 38.07
N PRO A 406 -13.88 14.96 38.46
CA PRO A 406 -13.71 16.04 37.51
C PRO A 406 -12.46 15.83 36.63
N ALA A 407 -12.41 16.50 35.48
CA ALA A 407 -11.23 16.52 34.63
C ALA A 407 -10.13 17.35 35.29
N LEU A 408 -9.00 16.72 35.59
CA LEU A 408 -7.84 17.35 36.19
C LEU A 408 -6.83 17.65 35.07
N GLU A 409 -6.44 18.91 34.93
CA GLU A 409 -5.42 19.31 33.96
C GLU A 409 -4.04 18.92 34.47
N LEU A 410 -3.33 18.03 33.77
CA LEU A 410 -2.05 17.47 34.24
C LEU A 410 -0.92 18.52 34.24
N GLY A 411 -1.05 19.59 33.45
CA GLY A 411 0.00 20.58 33.26
C GLY A 411 0.02 21.75 34.25
N THR A 412 -1.03 22.02 35.01
CA THR A 412 -1.13 23.27 35.79
C THR A 412 -0.52 23.19 37.19
N LEU A 413 0.09 22.06 37.55
CA LEU A 413 0.37 21.69 38.94
C LEU A 413 1.89 21.58 39.14
N VAL A 414 2.40 22.55 39.90
CA VAL A 414 3.79 23.01 40.03
C VAL A 414 4.83 21.87 40.01
N ALA A 415 5.84 22.03 39.14
CA ALA A 415 7.17 21.39 39.10
C ALA A 415 7.49 20.29 38.08
N SER A 416 6.54 19.63 37.41
CA SER A 416 6.91 18.57 36.44
C SER A 416 6.98 19.06 34.99
N ASN A 417 7.79 20.08 34.74
CA ASN A 417 8.17 20.51 33.39
C ASN A 417 9.08 19.45 32.69
N GLN A 418 9.11 18.21 33.18
CA GLN A 418 10.01 17.11 32.83
C GLN A 418 9.40 16.10 31.84
N GLY A 419 8.23 16.40 31.26
CA GLY A 419 7.56 15.49 30.31
C GLY A 419 6.84 14.31 30.99
N VAL A 420 6.80 14.27 32.31
CA VAL A 420 6.17 13.23 33.13
C VAL A 420 5.26 13.89 34.16
N CYS A 421 4.15 13.25 34.50
CA CYS A 421 3.30 13.59 35.63
C CYS A 421 3.39 12.50 36.70
N LEU A 422 3.71 12.90 37.92
CA LEU A 422 3.62 12.07 39.12
C LEU A 422 2.34 12.42 39.87
N PHE A 423 1.52 11.42 40.16
CA PHE A 423 0.30 11.62 40.90
C PHE A 423 0.04 10.48 41.88
N THR A 424 -0.63 10.82 42.96
CA THR A 424 -0.98 9.92 44.04
C THR A 424 -2.48 9.95 44.24
N LEU A 425 -3.10 8.76 44.26
CA LEU A 425 -4.46 8.57 44.73
C LEU A 425 -4.40 8.09 46.17
N ARG A 426 -4.93 8.88 47.10
CA ARG A 426 -4.86 8.62 48.54
C ARG A 426 -6.24 8.39 49.12
N CYS A 427 -6.39 7.34 49.92
CA CYS A 427 -7.55 7.17 50.79
C CYS A 427 -7.49 8.23 51.90
N LYS A 428 -8.35 9.24 51.85
CA LYS A 428 -8.43 10.27 52.90
C LYS A 428 -9.26 9.78 54.08
N SER A 429 -10.42 9.21 53.81
CA SER A 429 -11.35 8.71 54.82
C SER A 429 -12.30 7.65 54.24
N GLY A 430 -12.96 6.88 55.10
CA GLY A 430 -13.93 5.86 54.71
C GLY A 430 -13.34 4.73 53.85
N THR A 431 -14.19 4.08 53.05
CA THR A 431 -13.79 3.07 52.08
C THR A 431 -13.78 3.68 50.68
N ILE A 432 -12.67 3.50 49.96
CA ILE A 432 -12.55 3.89 48.57
C ILE A 432 -12.26 2.68 47.70
N ARG A 433 -12.66 2.77 46.43
CA ARG A 433 -12.42 1.74 45.41
C ARG A 433 -12.03 2.42 44.11
N LEU A 434 -10.77 2.24 43.73
CA LEU A 434 -10.21 2.79 42.49
C LEU A 434 -10.39 1.78 41.36
N THR A 435 -10.98 2.19 40.24
CA THR A 435 -11.28 1.28 39.12
C THR A 435 -10.42 1.54 37.90
N GLY A 436 -10.03 2.80 37.66
CA GLY A 436 -9.13 3.15 36.57
C GLY A 436 -8.92 4.64 36.39
N LEU A 437 -8.28 4.98 35.28
CA LEU A 437 -7.95 6.33 34.90
C LEU A 437 -8.38 6.57 33.46
N GLU A 438 -8.78 7.80 33.16
CA GLU A 438 -9.08 8.21 31.80
C GLU A 438 -8.22 9.40 31.39
N PHE A 439 -7.57 9.28 30.24
CA PHE A 439 -6.71 10.34 29.70
C PHE A 439 -7.22 10.86 28.35
N THR A 440 -7.30 12.18 28.23
CA THR A 440 -7.87 12.88 27.08
C THR A 440 -7.19 14.21 26.80
N ASN A 441 -7.29 14.73 25.59
CA ASN A 441 -6.78 16.05 25.23
C ASN A 441 -7.78 17.20 25.41
N GLU A 442 -9.00 16.88 25.83
CA GLU A 442 -10.08 17.85 25.99
C GLU A 442 -11.00 17.54 27.17
N ASN A 443 -11.55 18.61 27.74
CA ASN A 443 -12.42 18.52 28.90
C ASN A 443 -13.86 18.12 28.50
N SER A 444 -14.40 18.62 27.39
CA SER A 444 -15.85 18.70 27.11
C SER A 444 -16.59 17.37 26.81
N GLY A 445 -15.97 16.20 27.02
CA GLY A 445 -16.64 14.90 26.82
C GLY A 445 -16.98 14.59 25.35
N GLY A 446 -16.70 15.52 24.44
CA GLY A 446 -17.26 15.59 23.11
C GLY A 446 -16.49 14.79 22.08
N SER A 447 -15.16 14.74 22.10
CA SER A 447 -14.37 13.97 21.15
C SER A 447 -14.54 12.46 21.32
N PHE A 448 -14.19 11.74 20.25
CA PHE A 448 -14.17 10.30 20.22
C PHE A 448 -13.18 9.69 21.23
N ARG A 449 -13.60 8.65 21.96
CA ARG A 449 -12.80 7.94 22.97
C ARG A 449 -12.89 6.43 22.79
N VAL A 450 -11.81 5.72 23.09
CA VAL A 450 -11.82 4.26 23.18
C VAL A 450 -11.57 3.87 24.63
N HIS A 451 -12.59 3.32 25.29
CA HIS A 451 -12.47 2.83 26.66
C HIS A 451 -12.06 1.36 26.65
N ASN A 452 -10.86 1.06 27.15
CA ASN A 452 -10.39 -0.32 27.28
C ASN A 452 -10.66 -0.83 28.69
N PHE A 453 -11.82 -1.44 28.92
CA PHE A 453 -12.17 -2.01 30.21
C PHE A 453 -11.60 -3.42 30.40
N SER A 454 -10.42 -3.71 29.87
CA SER A 454 -9.85 -5.05 29.89
C SER A 454 -9.00 -5.32 31.13
N ARG A 455 -8.88 -6.60 31.51
CA ARG A 455 -8.10 -7.05 32.68
C ARG A 455 -7.79 -8.54 32.62
N ASP A 456 -6.64 -8.93 33.17
CA ASP A 456 -6.22 -10.33 33.21
C ASP A 456 -7.17 -11.23 34.03
N GLY A 457 -7.50 -12.41 33.51
CA GLY A 457 -8.39 -13.34 34.20
C GLY A 457 -9.85 -12.86 34.31
N ARG A 458 -10.25 -11.84 33.55
CA ARG A 458 -11.64 -11.37 33.54
C ARG A 458 -12.52 -12.34 32.77
N SER A 459 -13.63 -12.72 33.38
CA SER A 459 -14.64 -13.60 32.80
C SER A 459 -15.92 -12.81 32.46
N GLY A 460 -16.55 -13.19 31.35
CA GLY A 460 -17.77 -12.59 30.83
C GLY A 460 -19.01 -12.94 31.66
N ARG A 461 -19.06 -14.12 32.28
CA ARG A 461 -20.22 -14.58 33.05
C ARG A 461 -20.54 -13.72 34.27
N TYR A 462 -19.60 -12.88 34.73
CA TYR A 462 -19.82 -12.00 35.87
C TYR A 462 -20.25 -10.58 35.51
N VAL A 463 -20.23 -10.18 34.24
CA VAL A 463 -20.57 -8.80 33.87
C VAL A 463 -22.05 -8.52 34.18
N ALA A 464 -22.33 -7.48 34.96
CA ALA A 464 -23.69 -7.10 35.31
C ALA A 464 -24.46 -6.50 34.12
N GLN A 465 -25.78 -6.68 34.11
CA GLN A 465 -26.65 -6.15 33.07
C GLN A 465 -26.56 -4.61 32.95
N SER A 466 -26.43 -3.89 34.07
CA SER A 466 -26.27 -2.43 34.08
C SER A 466 -25.05 -1.95 33.30
N VAL A 467 -23.93 -2.68 33.39
CA VAL A 467 -22.71 -2.41 32.65
C VAL A 467 -22.94 -2.61 31.15
N ILE A 468 -23.59 -3.72 30.76
CA ILE A 468 -23.90 -4.02 29.35
C ILE A 468 -24.82 -2.95 28.75
N ASN A 469 -25.89 -2.59 29.46
CA ASN A 469 -26.82 -1.54 29.05
C ASN A 469 -26.09 -0.21 28.83
N THR A 470 -25.21 0.17 29.76
CA THR A 470 -24.43 1.41 29.67
C THR A 470 -23.40 1.36 28.54
N ALA A 471 -22.76 0.21 28.32
CA ALA A 471 -21.80 0.03 27.24
C ALA A 471 -22.42 0.15 25.84
N CYS A 472 -23.69 -0.26 25.70
CA CYS A 472 -24.45 -0.19 24.45
C CYS A 472 -25.14 1.17 24.24
N ALA A 473 -25.46 1.90 25.30
CA ALA A 473 -26.14 3.18 25.18
C ALA A 473 -25.22 4.23 24.53
N GLY A 474 -25.68 4.97 23.51
CA GLY A 474 -24.98 6.14 22.97
C GLY A 474 -23.50 5.92 22.57
N THR A 475 -23.15 4.73 22.09
CA THR A 475 -21.79 4.35 21.67
C THR A 475 -21.68 4.20 20.15
N TYR A 476 -20.49 4.36 19.60
CA TYR A 476 -20.19 4.00 18.20
C TYR A 476 -20.23 2.49 18.00
N ALA A 477 -19.61 1.74 18.93
CA ALA A 477 -19.73 0.30 19.02
C ALA A 477 -19.34 -0.18 20.42
N MET A 478 -19.91 -1.31 20.82
CA MET A 478 -19.44 -2.07 21.98
C MET A 478 -18.76 -3.35 21.49
N VAL A 479 -17.52 -3.56 21.95
CA VAL A 479 -16.73 -4.75 21.65
C VAL A 479 -16.80 -5.69 22.84
N TRP A 480 -17.31 -6.89 22.61
CA TRP A 480 -17.31 -8.00 23.55
C TRP A 480 -16.16 -8.96 23.19
N ALA A 481 -15.11 -8.91 24.00
CA ALA A 481 -13.90 -9.71 23.88
C ALA A 481 -13.67 -10.54 25.15
N LEU A 482 -14.76 -11.10 25.68
CA LEU A 482 -14.80 -11.91 26.89
C LEU A 482 -15.29 -13.32 26.57
N GLY A 483 -14.72 -14.33 27.21
CA GLY A 483 -15.08 -15.73 27.01
C GLY A 483 -13.92 -16.68 27.32
N THR A 484 -12.68 -16.25 27.08
CA THR A 484 -11.48 -17.09 27.29
C THR A 484 -11.38 -17.62 28.72
N ASN A 485 -11.55 -16.75 29.72
CA ASN A 485 -11.52 -17.14 31.13
C ASN A 485 -12.80 -17.81 31.61
N ASP A 486 -13.85 -17.84 30.79
CA ASP A 486 -15.07 -18.57 31.10
C ASP A 486 -14.92 -20.09 30.86
N ILE A 487 -13.80 -20.53 30.28
CA ILE A 487 -13.41 -21.94 30.20
C ILE A 487 -12.96 -22.49 31.55
N THR A 488 -12.31 -21.66 32.38
CA THR A 488 -11.93 -22.07 33.73
C THR A 488 -13.17 -22.19 34.62
N GLY A 489 -13.35 -23.34 35.27
CA GLY A 489 -14.57 -23.61 36.03
C GLY A 489 -15.82 -23.59 35.15
N TYR A 490 -15.71 -24.08 33.92
CA TYR A 490 -16.81 -24.26 33.00
C TYR A 490 -17.66 -25.47 33.42
N ASP A 491 -18.95 -25.21 33.63
CA ASP A 491 -20.01 -26.20 33.87
C ASP A 491 -21.34 -25.67 33.29
N GLU A 492 -22.43 -26.40 33.49
CA GLU A 492 -23.76 -25.99 33.02
C GLU A 492 -24.23 -24.66 33.62
N THR A 493 -23.87 -24.39 34.88
CA THR A 493 -24.22 -23.14 35.58
C THR A 493 -23.48 -21.97 34.94
N ALA A 494 -22.17 -22.10 34.74
CA ALA A 494 -21.31 -21.13 34.08
C ALA A 494 -21.80 -20.80 32.66
N LEU A 495 -22.19 -21.83 31.90
CA LEU A 495 -22.75 -21.65 30.57
C LEU A 495 -24.08 -20.89 30.63
N ALA A 496 -24.96 -21.20 31.57
CA ALA A 496 -26.23 -20.49 31.75
C ALA A 496 -26.00 -19.02 32.11
N GLU A 497 -25.05 -18.72 33.01
CA GLU A 497 -24.67 -17.35 33.37
C GLU A 497 -24.12 -16.57 32.17
N TYR A 498 -23.23 -17.18 31.37
CA TYR A 498 -22.68 -16.56 30.16
C TYR A 498 -23.74 -16.37 29.08
N THR A 499 -24.61 -17.36 28.89
CA THR A 499 -25.77 -17.31 27.98
C THR A 499 -26.67 -16.12 28.31
N GLN A 500 -26.94 -15.90 29.60
CA GLN A 500 -27.71 -14.75 30.08
C GLN A 500 -27.04 -13.41 29.73
N ARG A 501 -25.70 -13.31 29.72
CA ARG A 501 -25.01 -12.07 29.32
C ARG A 501 -25.17 -11.82 27.82
N ILE A 502 -25.13 -12.85 26.99
CA ILE A 502 -25.43 -12.71 25.56
C ILE A 502 -26.87 -12.26 25.35
N ASP A 503 -27.84 -12.78 26.12
CA ASP A 503 -29.25 -12.32 26.05
C ASP A 503 -29.37 -10.84 26.41
N TRP A 504 -28.68 -10.38 27.46
CA TRP A 504 -28.62 -8.98 27.83
C TRP A 504 -27.97 -8.10 26.76
N ILE A 505 -26.90 -8.57 26.10
CA ILE A 505 -26.27 -7.83 24.99
C ILE A 505 -27.24 -7.71 23.81
N ILE A 506 -27.94 -8.79 23.43
CA ILE A 506 -28.94 -8.75 22.36
C ILE A 506 -30.03 -7.72 22.69
N ALA A 507 -30.60 -7.79 23.89
CA ALA A 507 -31.64 -6.86 24.32
C ALA A 507 -31.14 -5.41 24.35
N ALA A 508 -29.96 -5.15 24.92
CA ALA A 508 -29.38 -3.81 25.01
C ALA A 508 -29.02 -3.24 23.64
N ALA A 509 -28.47 -4.07 22.74
CA ALA A 509 -28.12 -3.66 21.38
C ALA A 509 -29.35 -3.27 20.57
N GLN A 510 -30.42 -4.07 20.63
CA GLN A 510 -31.68 -3.78 19.95
C GLN A 510 -32.36 -2.52 20.52
N ALA A 511 -32.38 -2.37 21.84
CA ALA A 511 -32.96 -1.19 22.50
C ALA A 511 -32.23 0.11 22.15
N ASN A 512 -30.89 0.07 22.07
CA ASN A 512 -30.07 1.25 21.83
C ASN A 512 -29.65 1.44 20.36
N ARG A 513 -30.02 0.50 19.48
CA ARG A 513 -29.49 0.39 18.10
C ARG A 513 -27.95 0.40 18.08
N ALA A 514 -27.34 -0.25 19.07
CA ALA A 514 -25.90 -0.26 19.23
C ALA A 514 -25.26 -1.24 18.26
N LYS A 515 -24.14 -0.84 17.65
CA LYS A 515 -23.29 -1.77 16.90
C LYS A 515 -22.51 -2.63 17.89
N ILE A 516 -22.59 -3.96 17.74
CA ILE A 516 -21.86 -4.89 18.59
C ILE A 516 -20.77 -5.59 17.77
N VAL A 517 -19.59 -5.73 18.35
CA VAL A 517 -18.51 -6.55 17.80
C VAL A 517 -18.19 -7.64 18.80
N PHE A 518 -18.44 -8.89 18.44
CA PHE A 518 -17.97 -10.05 19.19
C PHE A 518 -16.59 -10.44 18.67
N ILE A 519 -15.63 -10.63 19.55
CA ILE A 519 -14.34 -11.23 19.22
C ILE A 519 -14.27 -12.58 19.91
N ASP A 520 -14.16 -13.63 19.09
CA ASP A 520 -14.03 -15.00 19.56
C ASP A 520 -12.55 -15.36 19.68
N PHE A 521 -12.01 -15.19 20.89
CA PHE A 521 -10.66 -15.58 21.27
C PHE A 521 -10.56 -17.06 21.71
N LEU A 522 -11.63 -17.84 21.63
CA LEU A 522 -11.63 -19.26 22.02
C LEU A 522 -11.11 -20.16 20.89
N PHE A 523 -10.10 -19.69 20.14
CA PHE A 523 -9.50 -20.39 19.01
C PHE A 523 -8.81 -21.71 19.40
N ASN A 524 -8.58 -21.94 20.69
CA ASN A 524 -8.04 -23.19 21.23
C ASN A 524 -9.14 -24.16 21.71
N GLN A 525 -10.41 -23.80 21.61
CA GLN A 525 -11.56 -24.65 21.91
C GLN A 525 -12.20 -25.11 20.61
N ALA A 526 -12.79 -26.31 20.59
CA ALA A 526 -13.50 -26.83 19.42
C ALA A 526 -14.52 -25.80 18.86
N TYR A 527 -14.70 -25.80 17.54
CA TYR A 527 -15.56 -24.84 16.85
C TYR A 527 -17.01 -24.84 17.37
N ASP A 528 -17.49 -26.03 17.79
CA ASP A 528 -18.81 -26.28 18.37
C ASP A 528 -18.88 -26.10 19.89
N HIS A 529 -17.81 -25.63 20.54
CA HIS A 529 -17.80 -25.37 21.97
C HIS A 529 -18.96 -24.42 22.36
N PRO A 530 -19.77 -24.72 23.39
CA PRO A 530 -21.00 -23.97 23.67
C PRO A 530 -20.79 -22.46 23.89
N LEU A 531 -19.71 -22.03 24.56
CA LEU A 531 -19.40 -20.60 24.70
C LEU A 531 -19.19 -19.89 23.34
N ARG A 532 -18.55 -20.55 22.37
CA ARG A 532 -18.37 -20.02 21.01
C ARG A 532 -19.71 -19.94 20.28
N GLN A 533 -20.56 -20.95 20.45
CA GLN A 533 -21.93 -20.93 19.93
C GLN A 533 -22.73 -19.74 20.48
N GLN A 534 -22.54 -19.38 21.76
CA GLN A 534 -23.18 -18.19 22.34
C GLN A 534 -22.72 -16.88 21.68
N LEU A 535 -21.43 -16.73 21.37
CA LEU A 535 -20.92 -15.58 20.62
C LEU A 535 -21.52 -15.49 19.20
N ARG A 536 -21.55 -16.62 18.48
CA ARG A 536 -22.19 -16.71 17.15
C ARG A 536 -23.68 -16.39 17.22
N ARG A 537 -24.38 -16.90 18.24
CA ARG A 537 -25.79 -16.61 18.49
C ARG A 537 -26.02 -15.11 18.70
N GLY A 538 -25.20 -14.46 19.52
CA GLY A 538 -25.25 -13.02 19.75
C GLY A 538 -25.08 -12.23 18.45
N ALA A 539 -24.07 -12.59 17.65
CA ALA A 539 -23.81 -11.92 16.37
C ALA A 539 -24.96 -12.11 15.36
N ALA A 540 -25.56 -13.31 15.29
CA ALA A 540 -26.67 -13.60 14.39
C ALA A 540 -27.98 -12.90 14.79
N ALA A 541 -28.21 -12.69 16.09
CA ALA A 541 -29.44 -12.10 16.61
C ALA A 541 -29.48 -10.56 16.56
N ILE A 542 -28.33 -9.91 16.35
CA ILE A 542 -28.19 -8.44 16.39
C ILE A 542 -27.94 -7.92 14.96
N PRO A 543 -28.85 -7.09 14.40
CA PRO A 543 -28.64 -6.51 13.08
C PRO A 543 -27.34 -5.70 13.01
N ASN A 544 -26.52 -5.97 11.99
CA ASN A 544 -25.23 -5.33 11.75
C ASN A 544 -24.16 -5.57 12.85
N ALA A 545 -24.32 -6.60 13.69
CA ALA A 545 -23.23 -7.04 14.54
C ALA A 545 -22.11 -7.68 13.70
N LEU A 546 -20.87 -7.56 14.20
CA LEU A 546 -19.70 -8.20 13.61
C LEU A 546 -19.22 -9.33 14.52
N LEU A 547 -18.84 -10.46 13.94
CA LEU A 547 -18.14 -11.54 14.64
C LEU A 547 -16.73 -11.67 14.06
N ILE A 548 -15.72 -11.40 14.86
CA ILE A 548 -14.32 -11.71 14.54
C ILE A 548 -14.01 -13.09 15.13
N ASP A 549 -14.07 -14.12 14.31
CA ASP A 549 -13.60 -15.45 14.68
C ASP A 549 -12.09 -15.53 14.46
N VAL A 550 -11.32 -15.44 15.55
CA VAL A 550 -9.86 -15.34 15.49
C VAL A 550 -9.23 -16.61 14.91
N GLU A 551 -9.86 -17.77 15.11
CA GLU A 551 -9.43 -19.02 14.48
C GLU A 551 -9.51 -18.92 12.95
N GLN A 552 -10.63 -18.41 12.44
CA GLN A 552 -10.86 -18.25 11.00
C GLN A 552 -9.99 -17.16 10.38
N LEU A 553 -9.47 -16.21 11.17
CA LEU A 553 -8.46 -15.27 10.68
C LEU A 553 -7.13 -15.94 10.37
N TRP A 554 -6.86 -17.11 10.98
CA TRP A 554 -5.57 -17.79 10.87
C TRP A 554 -5.61 -18.97 9.90
N THR A 555 -6.79 -19.52 9.61
CA THR A 555 -6.92 -20.80 8.90
C THR A 555 -7.63 -20.62 7.54
N ILE A 556 -7.05 -21.19 6.48
CA ILE A 556 -7.53 -21.04 5.10
C ILE A 556 -8.56 -22.12 4.72
N SER A 557 -8.59 -23.25 5.44
CA SER A 557 -9.32 -24.46 5.04
C SER A 557 -10.16 -25.11 6.15
N GLY A 558 -10.64 -24.33 7.12
CA GLY A 558 -11.69 -24.75 8.05
C GLY A 558 -11.27 -25.77 9.12
N GLY A 559 -10.00 -25.78 9.52
CA GLY A 559 -9.48 -26.63 10.61
C GLY A 559 -8.64 -25.83 11.61
N GLN A 560 -8.61 -26.27 12.87
CA GLN A 560 -7.84 -25.63 13.94
C GLN A 560 -6.35 -25.93 13.81
N PHE A 561 -5.52 -24.89 13.80
CA PHE A 561 -4.08 -25.08 14.03
C PHE A 561 -3.85 -25.68 15.42
N THR A 562 -3.00 -26.70 15.47
CA THR A 562 -2.41 -27.18 16.73
C THR A 562 -1.62 -26.05 17.41
N GLU A 563 -1.38 -26.17 18.72
CA GLU A 563 -0.59 -25.16 19.44
C GLU A 563 0.81 -25.00 18.84
N ALA A 564 1.48 -26.10 18.49
CA ALA A 564 2.79 -26.07 17.83
C ALA A 564 2.77 -25.29 16.51
N GLU A 565 1.70 -25.43 15.72
CA GLU A 565 1.54 -24.70 14.45
C GLU A 565 1.31 -23.20 14.64
N ARG A 566 0.60 -22.81 15.70
CA ARG A 566 0.41 -21.39 16.05
C ARG A 566 1.71 -20.76 16.53
N ILE A 567 2.45 -21.45 17.38
CA ILE A 567 3.77 -21.02 17.87
C ILE A 567 4.75 -20.89 16.70
N ALA A 568 4.82 -21.90 15.82
CA ALA A 568 5.71 -21.88 14.65
C ALA A 568 5.42 -20.71 13.67
N ARG A 569 4.23 -20.12 13.74
CA ARG A 569 3.80 -18.98 12.91
C ARG A 569 3.80 -17.65 13.67
N GLY A 570 4.22 -17.62 14.94
CA GLY A 570 4.18 -16.43 15.79
C GLY A 570 2.77 -15.89 16.02
N LEU A 571 1.74 -16.75 15.96
CA LEU A 571 0.34 -16.33 16.10
C LEU A 571 -0.09 -16.25 17.57
N SER A 572 0.30 -17.23 18.39
CA SER A 572 -0.07 -17.31 19.81
C SER A 572 0.78 -18.35 20.56
N VAL A 573 0.95 -18.15 21.87
CA VAL A 573 1.40 -19.17 22.81
C VAL A 573 0.27 -19.42 23.81
N GLY A 574 -0.16 -20.67 23.98
CA GLY A 574 -1.33 -21.00 24.78
C GLY A 574 -2.61 -20.32 24.27
N VAL A 575 -3.23 -19.51 25.14
CA VAL A 575 -4.44 -18.71 24.87
C VAL A 575 -4.15 -17.26 24.46
N HIS A 576 -2.90 -16.82 24.52
CA HIS A 576 -2.52 -15.42 24.31
C HIS A 576 -1.87 -15.23 22.94
N PRO A 577 -2.49 -14.42 22.06
CA PRO A 577 -1.89 -14.07 20.77
C PRO A 577 -0.55 -13.37 20.94
N GLU A 578 0.43 -13.70 20.11
CA GLU A 578 1.66 -12.93 19.98
C GLU A 578 1.43 -11.72 19.05
N GLU A 579 2.46 -10.92 18.78
CA GLU A 579 2.32 -9.66 18.04
C GLU A 579 1.65 -9.81 16.66
N VAL A 580 1.94 -10.90 15.94
CA VAL A 580 1.28 -11.16 14.64
C VAL A 580 -0.20 -11.44 14.85
N GLY A 581 -0.56 -12.23 15.86
CA GLY A 581 -1.94 -12.50 16.22
C GLY A 581 -2.71 -11.23 16.61
N HIS A 582 -2.13 -10.38 17.46
CA HIS A 582 -2.71 -9.08 17.82
C HIS A 582 -2.91 -8.17 16.61
N ARG A 583 -1.93 -8.10 15.70
CA ARG A 583 -2.02 -7.34 14.45
C ARG A 583 -3.21 -7.81 13.61
N LEU A 584 -3.31 -9.11 13.34
CA LEU A 584 -4.37 -9.67 12.48
C LEU A 584 -5.77 -9.36 13.03
N VAL A 585 -5.94 -9.44 14.35
CA VAL A 585 -7.20 -9.06 15.01
C VAL A 585 -7.51 -7.59 14.77
N ALA A 586 -6.56 -6.68 15.05
CA ALA A 586 -6.80 -5.24 14.88
C ALA A 586 -7.12 -4.85 13.43
N GLU A 587 -6.38 -5.40 12.46
CA GLU A 587 -6.57 -5.13 11.03
C GLU A 587 -7.92 -5.68 10.55
N ALA A 588 -8.31 -6.90 10.95
CA ALA A 588 -9.61 -7.47 10.61
C ALA A 588 -10.77 -6.63 11.18
N LEU A 589 -10.66 -6.15 12.42
CA LEU A 589 -11.64 -5.24 13.02
C LEU A 589 -11.77 -3.95 12.22
N ALA A 590 -10.65 -3.31 11.91
CA ALA A 590 -10.64 -2.05 11.17
C ALA A 590 -11.24 -2.18 9.77
N GLN A 591 -10.90 -3.26 9.06
CA GLN A 591 -11.45 -3.56 7.74
C GLN A 591 -12.97 -3.79 7.80
N ARG A 592 -13.45 -4.63 8.73
CA ARG A 592 -14.89 -4.94 8.84
C ARG A 592 -15.73 -3.77 9.36
N LEU A 593 -15.13 -2.85 10.10
CA LEU A 593 -15.77 -1.59 10.49
C LEU A 593 -15.69 -0.50 9.41
N GLY A 594 -14.92 -0.73 8.34
CA GLY A 594 -14.77 0.20 7.22
C GLY A 594 -13.97 1.45 7.56
N LEU A 595 -12.95 1.34 8.42
CA LEU A 595 -12.08 2.47 8.77
C LEU A 595 -11.19 2.88 7.58
N SER A 596 -10.80 4.15 7.53
CA SER A 596 -9.87 4.67 6.50
C SER A 596 -8.43 4.19 6.66
N VAL A 597 -8.05 3.75 7.86
CA VAL A 597 -6.74 3.18 8.18
C VAL A 597 -6.95 1.76 8.72
N THR A 598 -6.45 0.78 7.98
CA THR A 598 -6.75 -0.65 8.23
C THR A 598 -5.51 -1.52 8.45
N SER A 599 -4.30 -0.95 8.44
CA SER A 599 -3.05 -1.68 8.72
C SER A 599 -2.32 -1.15 9.97
N LYS A 600 -1.67 -2.04 10.73
CA LYS A 600 -0.83 -1.69 11.89
C LYS A 600 0.24 -0.68 11.49
N ARG A 601 0.88 -0.91 10.34
CA ARG A 601 1.93 -0.03 9.81
C ARG A 601 1.43 1.40 9.67
N ALA A 602 0.30 1.62 8.98
CA ALA A 602 -0.24 2.96 8.83
C ALA A 602 -0.70 3.58 10.16
N ALA A 603 -1.24 2.77 11.08
CA ALA A 603 -1.67 3.23 12.39
C ALA A 603 -0.50 3.70 13.29
N VAL A 604 0.62 2.96 13.29
CA VAL A 604 1.81 3.29 14.08
C VAL A 604 2.57 4.48 13.47
N LEU A 605 2.71 4.53 12.14
CA LEU A 605 3.44 5.58 11.45
C LEU A 605 2.71 6.93 11.36
N ARG A 606 1.44 6.96 11.78
CA ARG A 606 0.61 8.17 11.77
C ARG A 606 0.00 8.46 13.14
N ASP A 607 0.56 7.90 14.21
CA ASP A 607 0.00 8.08 15.56
C ASP A 607 -0.10 9.58 15.91
N PRO A 608 -1.32 10.11 16.16
CA PRO A 608 -1.49 11.53 16.46
C PRO A 608 -0.99 11.93 17.86
N ILE A 609 -0.67 10.96 18.73
CA ILE A 609 -0.27 11.21 20.12
C ILE A 609 1.20 11.62 20.22
N TRP A 610 1.45 12.80 20.79
CA TRP A 610 2.80 13.27 21.12
C TRP A 610 3.35 12.59 22.37
N LYS A 611 4.47 11.89 22.24
CA LYS A 611 5.20 11.25 23.35
C LYS A 611 6.16 12.26 23.96
N ALA A 612 5.95 12.58 25.23
CA ALA A 612 6.83 13.47 25.95
C ALA A 612 8.25 12.89 26.01
N LEU A 613 9.27 13.73 25.82
CA LEU A 613 10.64 13.33 26.14
C LEU A 613 10.79 13.25 27.66
N ASP A 614 11.29 12.12 28.18
CA ASP A 614 11.60 11.99 29.61
C ASP A 614 12.83 12.88 29.91
N ILE A 615 12.57 14.09 30.37
CA ILE A 615 13.60 15.05 30.72
C ILE A 615 14.14 14.67 32.10
N SER A 616 15.20 13.87 32.07
CA SER A 616 15.76 13.16 33.23
C SER A 616 16.49 14.05 34.26
N ALA A 617 16.51 15.38 34.09
CA ALA A 617 17.30 16.28 34.92
C ALA A 617 16.48 17.43 35.53
N SER A 618 16.83 17.78 36.78
CA SER A 618 16.37 18.99 37.49
C SER A 618 16.98 20.29 36.96
N ALA A 619 17.90 20.22 35.99
CA ALA A 619 18.67 21.37 35.51
C ALA A 619 17.95 22.22 34.44
N PHE A 620 16.90 21.68 33.80
CA PHE A 620 16.14 22.40 32.78
C PHE A 620 14.69 21.92 32.70
N ALA A 621 13.84 22.79 32.15
CA ALA A 621 12.40 22.66 32.22
C ALA A 621 11.75 23.03 30.89
N ASN A 622 10.64 22.39 30.55
CA ASN A 622 9.77 22.84 29.48
C ASN A 622 9.20 24.25 29.73
N ASN A 623 9.04 25.04 28.67
CA ASN A 623 8.43 26.38 28.69
C ASN A 623 6.89 26.34 28.62
N SER A 624 6.31 25.15 28.54
CA SER A 624 4.88 24.92 28.59
C SER A 624 4.64 23.67 29.41
N THR A 625 3.38 23.49 29.81
CA THR A 625 2.91 22.27 30.46
C THR A 625 1.77 21.62 29.68
N ILE A 626 1.44 22.18 28.51
CA ILE A 626 0.42 21.66 27.60
C ILE A 626 1.05 20.55 26.74
N PRO A 627 0.48 19.34 26.71
CA PRO A 627 0.92 18.27 25.82
C PRO A 627 0.92 18.71 24.34
N GLY A 628 1.96 18.31 23.60
CA GLY A 628 2.22 18.81 22.24
C GLY A 628 2.80 20.23 22.17
N ARG A 629 3.01 20.90 23.31
CA ARG A 629 3.80 22.14 23.45
C ARG A 629 4.98 21.98 24.41
N ILE A 630 5.13 20.81 25.02
CA ILE A 630 6.35 20.39 25.71
C ILE A 630 7.34 19.79 24.72
N SER A 631 8.57 19.57 25.16
CA SER A 631 9.53 18.79 24.41
C SER A 631 9.02 17.36 24.30
N ALA A 632 8.77 16.93 23.07
CA ALA A 632 8.04 15.72 22.75
C ALA A 632 8.38 15.28 21.32
N TYR A 633 8.06 14.04 21.00
CA TYR A 633 8.18 13.52 19.65
C TYR A 633 6.94 12.73 19.26
N ARG A 634 6.75 12.56 17.95
CA ARG A 634 5.83 11.55 17.40
C ARG A 634 6.41 10.98 16.12
N VAL A 635 5.96 9.77 15.80
CA VAL A 635 6.43 9.03 14.62
C VAL A 635 5.55 9.40 13.43
N GLY A 636 6.18 9.83 12.35
CA GLY A 636 5.57 10.03 11.03
C GLY A 636 6.07 8.98 10.02
N GLU A 637 5.41 8.88 8.86
CA GLU A 637 5.72 7.86 7.83
C GLU A 637 7.14 7.90 7.27
N ARG A 638 7.81 9.05 7.31
CA ARG A 638 9.15 9.27 6.74
C ARG A 638 10.10 10.03 7.65
N CYS A 639 9.61 10.48 8.80
CA CYS A 639 10.39 11.24 9.75
C CYS A 639 9.81 11.11 11.15
N VAL A 640 10.64 11.34 12.16
CA VAL A 640 10.19 11.62 13.51
C VAL A 640 10.04 13.13 13.64
N GLU A 641 8.85 13.58 14.01
CA GLU A 641 8.62 14.97 14.34
C GLU A 641 9.05 15.18 15.79
N ILE A 642 9.90 16.18 16.05
CA ILE A 642 10.35 16.54 17.39
C ILE A 642 10.05 18.00 17.67
N ILE A 643 9.57 18.24 18.89
CA ILE A 643 9.48 19.54 19.53
C ILE A 643 10.52 19.59 20.64
N VAL A 644 11.31 20.66 20.69
CA VAL A 644 12.07 21.04 21.88
C VAL A 644 11.56 22.40 22.32
N ASN A 645 11.07 22.51 23.56
CA ASN A 645 10.53 23.75 24.08
C ASN A 645 10.92 23.95 25.54
N LEU A 646 12.09 24.53 25.77
CA LEU A 646 12.73 24.67 27.07
C LEU A 646 12.75 26.11 27.55
N SER A 647 12.44 26.34 28.82
CA SER A 647 12.52 27.64 29.49
C SER A 647 13.94 28.00 29.93
N THR A 648 14.84 27.02 29.99
CA THR A 648 16.27 27.19 30.27
C THR A 648 17.09 26.29 29.35
N VAL A 649 18.36 26.64 29.15
CA VAL A 649 19.25 25.88 28.26
C VAL A 649 20.04 24.84 29.06
N PRO A 650 20.09 23.57 28.60
CA PRO A 650 20.91 22.54 29.23
C PRO A 650 22.41 22.87 29.17
N ALA A 651 23.19 22.22 30.02
CA ALA A 651 24.64 22.22 29.86
C ALA A 651 25.03 21.55 28.52
N VAL A 652 26.13 21.99 27.93
CA VAL A 652 26.68 21.43 26.69
C VAL A 652 26.87 19.92 26.81
N LEU A 653 26.51 19.17 25.76
CA LEU A 653 26.54 17.70 25.69
C LEU A 653 25.59 16.99 26.65
N THR A 654 24.58 17.68 27.18
CA THR A 654 23.52 17.04 27.98
C THR A 654 22.47 16.41 27.06
N THR A 655 22.12 15.15 27.35
CA THR A 655 20.96 14.48 26.77
C THR A 655 19.69 15.05 27.39
N LEU A 656 18.82 15.64 26.56
CA LEU A 656 17.50 16.11 26.96
C LEU A 656 16.57 14.95 27.30
N GLY A 657 16.64 13.88 26.53
CA GLY A 657 15.78 12.71 26.61
C GLY A 657 16.02 11.84 25.38
N THR A 658 15.40 10.66 25.36
CA THR A 658 15.62 9.66 24.31
C THR A 658 14.32 9.42 23.58
N ILE A 659 14.35 9.52 22.24
CA ILE A 659 13.29 9.00 21.37
C ILE A 659 13.39 7.49 21.45
N SER A 660 12.31 6.76 21.74
CA SER A 660 12.37 5.29 21.74
C SER A 660 12.54 4.77 20.31
N ILE A 661 13.55 3.93 20.09
CA ILE A 661 14.14 3.58 18.76
C ILE A 661 14.07 2.10 18.48
N ALA A 662 13.42 1.32 19.35
CA ALA A 662 13.27 -0.12 19.13
C ALA A 662 12.73 -0.43 17.72
N ASP A 663 12.10 0.57 17.07
CA ASP A 663 11.51 0.50 15.73
C ASP A 663 12.10 1.47 14.71
N PHE A 664 13.31 2.04 14.86
CA PHE A 664 13.91 2.88 13.79
C PHE A 664 15.39 2.58 13.61
N THR A 665 15.76 1.84 12.57
CA THR A 665 17.17 1.73 12.19
C THR A 665 17.56 2.94 11.34
N GLY A 666 18.76 3.50 11.58
CA GLY A 666 19.33 4.51 10.69
C GLY A 666 18.81 5.95 10.86
N PHE A 667 18.66 6.44 12.09
CA PHE A 667 18.63 7.89 12.31
C PHE A 667 19.87 8.51 11.67
N ALA A 668 19.66 9.35 10.65
CA ALA A 668 20.73 10.19 10.14
C ALA A 668 21.06 11.18 11.25
N GLY A 669 22.26 11.09 11.85
CA GLY A 669 22.73 11.95 12.94
C GLY A 669 22.71 13.42 12.56
N ALA A 670 21.54 14.04 12.62
CA ALA A 670 21.24 15.34 12.08
C ALA A 670 21.27 16.38 13.20
N ASN A 671 21.82 17.54 12.87
CA ASN A 671 21.87 18.69 13.76
C ASN A 671 20.75 19.65 13.41
N PHE A 672 20.04 20.13 14.43
CA PHE A 672 18.89 21.01 14.29
C PHE A 672 19.14 22.28 15.10
N LYS A 673 18.99 23.43 14.46
CA LYS A 673 19.11 24.73 15.12
C LYS A 673 17.75 25.15 15.66
N SER A 674 17.69 25.51 16.94
CA SER A 674 16.49 26.15 17.50
C SER A 674 16.25 27.51 16.83
N ASN A 675 15.04 28.02 16.99
CA ASN A 675 14.76 29.42 16.74
C ASN A 675 15.64 30.32 17.63
N PRO A 676 15.95 31.55 17.18
CA PRO A 676 16.61 32.54 18.03
C PRO A 676 15.76 32.86 19.26
N ASP A 677 16.41 32.93 20.42
CA ASP A 677 15.82 33.43 21.65
C ASP A 677 15.69 34.97 21.60
N PRO A 678 15.10 35.62 22.63
CA PRO A 678 14.99 37.09 22.68
C PRO A 678 16.34 37.83 22.65
N THR A 679 17.47 37.15 22.87
CA THR A 679 18.82 37.72 22.76
C THR A 679 19.45 37.49 21.37
N GLY A 680 18.70 36.88 20.45
CA GLY A 680 19.14 36.57 19.08
C GLY A 680 20.03 35.33 18.97
N LYS A 681 20.10 34.48 20.00
CA LYS A 681 20.96 33.29 20.04
C LYS A 681 20.17 32.01 19.82
N ASN A 682 20.80 31.02 19.20
CA ASN A 682 20.17 29.74 18.87
C ASN A 682 20.94 28.59 19.56
N GLY A 683 20.24 27.51 19.89
CA GLY A 683 20.82 26.26 20.36
C GLY A 683 20.94 25.24 19.23
N LEU A 684 21.90 24.32 19.33
CA LEU A 684 22.01 23.20 18.40
C LEU A 684 21.61 21.90 19.12
N PHE A 685 20.82 21.06 18.47
CA PHE A 685 20.42 19.76 18.99
C PHE A 685 20.79 18.67 17.99
N THR A 686 21.37 17.58 18.49
CA THR A 686 21.70 16.40 17.68
C THR A 686 20.84 15.24 18.15
N VAL A 687 20.21 14.53 17.23
CA VAL A 687 19.64 13.21 17.53
C VAL A 687 20.67 12.16 17.17
N THR A 688 21.14 11.39 18.16
CA THR A 688 22.14 10.34 17.95
C THR A 688 21.53 9.15 17.22
N SER A 689 22.37 8.21 16.77
CA SER A 689 21.89 6.90 16.27
C SER A 689 21.20 6.08 17.36
N SER A 690 21.53 6.34 18.62
CA SER A 690 20.83 5.85 19.82
C SER A 690 19.71 6.80 20.27
N GLY A 691 19.20 7.67 19.37
CA GLY A 691 17.96 8.45 19.52
C GLY A 691 17.95 9.42 20.69
N ASP A 692 19.11 9.63 21.30
CA ASP A 692 19.32 10.61 22.34
C ASP A 692 19.29 12.00 21.70
N VAL A 693 18.49 12.89 22.27
CA VAL A 693 18.41 14.28 21.85
C VAL A 693 19.41 15.08 22.67
N VAL A 694 20.57 15.37 22.11
CA VAL A 694 21.72 15.98 22.81
C VAL A 694 21.85 17.45 22.46
N TYR A 695 21.96 18.32 23.47
CA TYR A 695 22.27 19.73 23.26
C TYR A 695 23.76 19.94 22.94
N ARG A 696 24.05 20.77 21.93
CA ARG A 696 25.40 21.18 21.52
C ARG A 696 25.46 22.71 21.35
N PRO A 697 26.62 23.34 21.62
CA PRO A 697 26.83 24.74 21.30
C PRO A 697 26.90 24.91 19.79
N ASP A 698 26.27 25.96 19.26
CA ASP A 698 26.43 26.34 17.86
C ASP A 698 27.80 27.03 17.71
N PRO A 699 28.75 26.46 16.94
CA PRO A 699 30.09 27.03 16.80
C PRO A 699 30.09 28.39 16.07
N THR A 700 28.97 28.78 15.45
CA THR A 700 28.84 30.02 14.68
C THR A 700 28.36 31.23 15.50
N ILE A 701 28.06 31.05 16.79
CA ILE A 701 27.48 32.09 17.65
C ILE A 701 28.25 32.18 18.98
N THR A 702 28.52 33.39 19.48
CA THR A 702 29.19 33.58 20.77
C THR A 702 28.19 33.62 21.93
N GLY A 703 28.33 32.69 22.88
CA GLY A 703 27.49 32.56 24.08
C GLY A 703 26.32 31.58 23.93
N THR A 704 25.64 31.26 25.04
CA THR A 704 24.48 30.34 25.05
C THR A 704 23.16 31.09 24.97
N PRO A 705 22.11 30.51 24.36
CA PRO A 705 20.76 31.04 24.46
C PRO A 705 20.25 31.00 25.91
N GLN A 706 19.17 31.74 26.18
CA GLN A 706 18.43 31.74 27.45
C GLN A 706 17.31 30.70 27.45
N SER A 707 16.73 30.41 26.29
CA SER A 707 15.67 29.41 26.08
C SER A 707 15.83 28.75 24.72
N CYS A 708 15.22 27.58 24.53
CA CYS A 708 15.32 26.83 23.28
C CYS A 708 13.92 26.46 22.78
N SER A 709 13.60 26.86 21.55
CA SER A 709 12.37 26.45 20.86
C SER A 709 12.69 25.92 19.47
N LEU A 710 12.27 24.69 19.18
CA LEU A 710 12.53 23.99 17.92
C LEU A 710 11.33 23.14 17.55
N TYR A 711 11.02 23.10 16.27
CA TYR A 711 10.27 22.02 15.63
C TYR A 711 11.12 21.49 14.48
N ALA A 712 11.35 20.17 14.43
CA ALA A 712 12.16 19.55 13.40
C ALA A 712 11.58 18.21 12.95
N ASN A 713 11.86 17.87 11.69
CA ASN A 713 11.54 16.58 11.10
C ASN A 713 12.86 15.81 10.90
N ILE A 714 12.99 14.69 11.60
CA ILE A 714 14.18 13.85 11.58
C ILE A 714 13.93 12.69 10.61
N PRO A 715 14.51 12.68 9.40
CA PRO A 715 14.34 11.56 8.48
C PRO A 715 14.99 10.29 9.05
N TYR A 716 14.36 9.15 8.80
CA TYR A 716 14.92 7.82 9.10
C TYR A 716 14.80 6.92 7.86
N HIS A 717 15.71 5.95 7.73
CA HIS A 717 15.69 5.00 6.62
C HIS A 717 14.87 3.75 6.99
N ASP A 718 13.80 3.53 6.25
CA ASP A 718 12.80 2.47 6.41
C ASP A 718 13.30 1.08 5.95
N ALA A 719 14.52 0.69 6.34
CA ALA A 719 15.19 -0.43 5.68
C ALA A 719 14.78 -1.81 6.21
N ASN A 720 14.31 -1.96 7.46
CA ASN A 720 14.16 -3.29 8.08
C ASN A 720 13.05 -3.42 9.14
N LEU A 721 12.03 -2.56 9.14
CA LEU A 721 11.18 -2.44 10.34
C LEU A 721 10.08 -3.48 10.50
N TRP A 722 9.77 -4.31 9.50
CA TRP A 722 8.66 -5.25 9.61
C TRP A 722 8.90 -6.50 8.75
N PRO A 723 9.10 -7.70 9.34
CA PRO A 723 8.91 -8.96 8.65
C PRO A 723 7.44 -9.22 8.32
#